data_AF-A0A844M0C8-F1
#
_entry.id   AF-A0A844M0C8-F1
#
_cell.length_a   1.000
_cell.length_b   1.000
_cell.length_c   1.000
_cell.angle_alpha   90.00
_cell.angle_beta   90.00
_cell.angle_gamma   90.00
#
_symmetry.space_group_name_H-M   'P 1'
#
loop_
_entity.id
_entity.type
_entity.pdbx_description
1 polymer ?
#
loop_
_entity_poly.entity_id
_entity_poly.type
_entity_poly.pdbx_seq_one_letter_code
_entity_poly.pdbx_strand_id
1 'polypeptide(L)'
;MPTNISAHKVSADKDSHHNLRHQALPHQILTGTTWHVRHLPSKHKFSYPYRYWGLSLNRLVAGDFPDKLGKAWNNLHHFDFSDYVDLEKVEHAHYKNAQYVTDDLMDTQRQAQQWQHKVLQQFQRLTDSAPSGDILALVVSRNLGFYFSPVNFYIGFDAEGDVSHLLAEISNTPWDKRHFYGFKLDGNISEFSHNKGFHVSPFNPLDQTYTWKVKLVDNPLGLKQLILSIQVSDSRGKVFEAGINMTPQAMTVSNITKTLTNNPVMNYSSMGRIYWHALLIYALKKVPYMGYNQRLQGSKQAAHVASRQHNDQIREPKMLIQPHHPTDRKTHSLVKRMTNSPALTPVKLGIDVVSRRVLFKALSYLQFGSITVIEGQGSNKTRKRRKTHNTFTFGNKPQKLNPKFSGEVAGNHALHAVLEVHNKDFYRKLITGGDIALADSYINGEWEVDDLTALIRLGARNKKISHKLDGKLSKLTKTFEFKKHKSRSNTVSNSKSNILAHYDLGNDMYQSFLDDSMMYSSAIYPAPGATLYEAQQHKLKTLCTLLELTPEDHVIEIGTGWGGFAIYAATHYGCQVTTTTISDAQYEEAKRRVHQAGLSSKITLLKQDYRHLEGQYDKLISIEMVEAVGHEYLPTFFAKCNALLKPNGIMALQAITFNDQGYDDYLSSADFIQSHIFPGGCLLSNQEISNQFTQQTDMVVKSLIDYGYDYAQTLRDWRHAFMAHLEDIRAMGYDEAFIRLWQFYFCYCEAGFLERTIGVVQVKAVKPDNR
;
A
#
# COMPACT_ATOMS: atom_id res chain seq x y z
N MET A 1 -42.75 62.91 39.46
CA MET A 1 -41.65 63.61 40.18
C MET A 1 -42.03 63.72 41.65
N PRO A 2 -41.10 63.77 42.62
CA PRO A 2 -39.66 63.50 42.56
C PRO A 2 -39.16 62.52 43.66
N THR A 3 -37.86 62.29 43.57
CA THR A 3 -36.86 61.59 44.42
C THR A 3 -36.85 61.91 45.91
N ASN A 4 -36.52 60.91 46.74
CA ASN A 4 -35.34 60.81 47.64
C ASN A 4 -35.61 59.83 48.79
N ILE A 5 -34.57 59.09 49.24
CA ILE A 5 -34.18 58.92 50.65
C ILE A 5 -32.85 58.16 50.73
N SER A 6 -32.00 58.66 51.64
CA SER A 6 -30.67 58.21 52.06
C SER A 6 -30.68 57.22 53.23
N ALA A 7 -29.64 56.36 53.29
CA ALA A 7 -28.85 55.81 54.42
C ALA A 7 -29.47 55.77 55.86
N HIS A 8 -29.36 54.73 56.70
CA HIS A 8 -28.18 53.93 57.08
C HIS A 8 -28.52 52.67 57.92
N LYS A 9 -27.72 51.60 57.72
CA LYS A 9 -27.17 50.57 58.64
C LYS A 9 -28.08 49.70 59.54
N VAL A 10 -27.99 48.38 59.30
CA VAL A 10 -27.64 47.36 60.32
C VAL A 10 -26.63 46.38 59.71
N SER A 11 -25.63 45.99 60.49
CA SER A 11 -24.51 45.13 60.11
C SER A 11 -24.79 43.64 60.30
N ALA A 12 -24.01 42.86 59.54
CA ALA A 12 -23.54 41.51 59.83
C ALA A 12 -24.52 40.36 59.59
N ASP A 13 -24.38 39.74 58.42
CA ASP A 13 -24.09 38.30 58.42
C ASP A 13 -22.93 38.03 57.45
N LYS A 14 -21.77 37.73 58.05
CA LYS A 14 -20.60 37.19 57.36
C LYS A 14 -20.82 35.69 57.30
N ASP A 15 -21.36 35.18 56.20
CA ASP A 15 -21.20 33.79 55.76
C ASP A 15 -21.96 33.56 54.44
N SER A 16 -21.35 33.94 53.31
CA SER A 16 -21.76 33.42 51.99
C SER A 16 -20.70 33.63 50.89
N HIS A 17 -19.42 33.68 51.26
CA HIS A 17 -18.31 33.57 50.31
C HIS A 17 -17.71 32.16 50.37
N HIS A 18 -18.45 31.16 49.89
CA HIS A 18 -17.91 29.90 49.35
C HIS A 18 -19.06 29.05 48.82
N ASN A 19 -19.41 29.21 47.54
CA ASN A 19 -19.99 28.18 46.67
C ASN A 19 -20.22 28.73 45.25
N LEU A 20 -19.15 29.15 44.57
CA LEU A 20 -19.16 29.16 43.11
C LEU A 20 -18.89 27.71 42.67
N ARG A 21 -19.96 26.92 42.49
CA ARG A 21 -19.88 25.70 41.69
C ARG A 21 -19.41 26.13 40.30
N HIS A 22 -18.19 25.76 39.89
CA HIS A 22 -17.71 25.94 38.52
C HIS A 22 -18.77 25.37 37.57
N GLN A 23 -19.43 26.23 36.79
CA GLN A 23 -20.33 25.79 35.74
C GLN A 23 -19.47 25.18 34.64
N ALA A 24 -19.65 23.88 34.41
CA ALA A 24 -18.87 23.18 33.40
C ALA A 24 -19.06 23.83 32.01
N LEU A 25 -18.01 23.83 31.18
CA LEU A 25 -17.99 24.43 29.84
C LEU A 25 -19.14 23.90 28.98
N PRO A 26 -19.85 24.77 28.23
CA PRO A 26 -20.95 24.33 27.38
C PRO A 26 -20.45 23.51 26.18
N HIS A 27 -21.29 22.59 25.70
CA HIS A 27 -21.09 21.95 24.41
C HIS A 27 -21.23 22.97 23.28
N GLN A 28 -20.37 22.87 22.27
CA GLN A 28 -20.31 23.82 21.16
C GLN A 28 -20.06 23.12 19.82
N ILE A 29 -20.50 23.74 18.74
CA ILE A 29 -20.21 23.32 17.37
C ILE A 29 -19.15 24.25 16.84
N LEU A 30 -18.08 23.70 16.27
CA LEU A 30 -17.08 24.52 15.62
C LEU A 30 -17.06 24.25 14.13
N THR A 31 -17.16 25.30 13.34
CA THR A 31 -16.97 25.24 11.89
C THR A 31 -15.74 26.04 11.52
N GLY A 32 -14.89 25.48 10.68
CA GLY A 32 -13.62 26.10 10.36
C GLY A 32 -13.07 25.67 9.02
N THR A 33 -11.93 26.25 8.68
CA THR A 33 -11.13 25.85 7.53
C THR A 33 -9.74 25.50 8.01
N THR A 34 -9.25 24.36 7.53
CA THR A 34 -7.84 24.00 7.67
C THR A 34 -7.12 24.44 6.41
N TRP A 35 -6.01 25.14 6.56
CA TRP A 35 -5.17 25.58 5.45
C TRP A 35 -3.78 24.97 5.57
N HIS A 36 -3.15 24.76 4.41
CA HIS A 36 -1.85 24.14 4.25
C HIS A 36 -1.05 25.00 3.27
N VAL A 37 0.16 25.39 3.67
CA VAL A 37 1.12 26.14 2.86
C VAL A 37 2.45 25.41 2.91
N ARG A 38 2.83 24.78 1.81
CA ARG A 38 4.16 24.24 1.60
C ARG A 38 5.04 25.32 0.98
N HIS A 39 6.23 25.50 1.53
CA HIS A 39 7.28 26.38 1.03
C HIS A 39 8.36 25.60 0.28
N LEU A 40 8.73 24.40 0.77
CA LEU A 40 9.78 23.55 0.20
C LEU A 40 9.33 22.07 0.02
N PRO A 41 9.94 21.33 -0.93
CA PRO A 41 10.86 21.82 -1.98
C PRO A 41 10.12 22.59 -3.09
N SER A 42 8.79 22.51 -3.15
CA SER A 42 7.96 23.24 -4.10
C SER A 42 6.79 23.93 -3.40
N LYS A 43 6.56 25.20 -3.73
CA LYS A 43 5.48 26.00 -3.14
C LYS A 43 4.13 25.41 -3.49
N HIS A 44 3.27 25.13 -2.52
CA HIS A 44 1.92 24.63 -2.76
C HIS A 44 0.98 25.05 -1.64
N LYS A 45 -0.23 25.51 -1.97
CA LYS A 45 -1.21 25.94 -0.97
C LYS A 45 -2.57 25.32 -1.28
N PHE A 46 -3.26 24.87 -0.25
CA PHE A 46 -4.64 24.44 -0.35
C PHE A 46 -5.36 24.59 0.99
N SER A 47 -6.69 24.52 0.96
CA SER A 47 -7.51 24.58 2.17
C SER A 47 -8.77 23.74 2.00
N TYR A 48 -9.34 23.32 3.12
CA TYR A 48 -10.53 22.49 3.14
C TYR A 48 -11.35 22.71 4.42
N PRO A 49 -12.68 22.59 4.35
CA PRO A 49 -13.57 22.82 5.48
C PRO A 49 -13.50 21.68 6.49
N TYR A 50 -13.66 22.01 7.76
CA TYR A 50 -13.87 21.04 8.83
C TYR A 50 -14.97 21.50 9.78
N ARG A 51 -15.52 20.52 10.48
CA ARG A 51 -16.52 20.67 11.51
C ARG A 51 -16.15 19.78 12.68
N TYR A 52 -16.17 20.38 13.85
CA TYR A 52 -15.86 19.71 15.10
C TYR A 52 -17.05 19.82 16.05
N TRP A 53 -17.28 18.74 16.78
CA TRP A 53 -18.01 18.76 18.03
C TRP A 53 -17.04 19.19 19.12
N GLY A 54 -17.34 20.28 19.82
CA GLY A 54 -16.66 20.70 21.04
C GLY A 54 -17.48 20.21 22.23
N LEU A 55 -17.06 19.11 22.83
CA LEU A 55 -17.80 18.44 23.89
C LEU A 55 -17.08 18.59 25.22
N SER A 56 -17.80 19.04 26.26
CA SER A 56 -17.27 19.02 27.62
C SER A 56 -17.33 17.60 28.17
N LEU A 57 -16.17 16.98 28.37
CA LEU A 57 -16.10 15.61 28.88
C LEU A 57 -16.68 15.52 30.29
N ASN A 58 -16.50 16.56 31.10
CA ASN A 58 -17.03 16.64 32.46
C ASN A 58 -18.57 16.66 32.46
N ARG A 59 -19.19 17.40 31.52
CA ARG A 59 -20.65 17.36 31.32
C ARG A 59 -21.14 16.00 30.84
N LEU A 60 -20.47 15.39 29.86
CA LEU A 60 -20.82 14.04 29.37
C LEU A 60 -20.75 12.99 30.48
N VAL A 61 -19.73 13.06 31.33
CA VAL A 61 -19.56 12.18 32.50
C VAL A 61 -20.63 12.41 33.56
N ALA A 62 -21.09 13.65 33.72
CA ALA A 62 -22.22 14.00 34.60
C ALA A 62 -23.59 13.63 34.00
N GLY A 63 -23.64 13.08 32.79
CA GLY A 63 -24.88 12.75 32.09
C GLY A 63 -25.56 13.96 31.40
N ASP A 64 -24.89 15.11 31.38
CA ASP A 64 -25.29 16.29 30.61
C ASP A 64 -24.79 16.15 29.16
N PHE A 65 -25.58 15.43 28.37
CA PHE A 65 -25.41 15.35 26.93
C PHE A 65 -26.11 16.55 26.26
N PRO A 66 -25.59 17.06 25.13
CA PRO A 66 -26.17 18.20 24.43
C PRO A 66 -27.71 18.12 24.39
N ASP A 67 -28.36 19.11 25.01
CA ASP A 67 -29.74 19.09 25.53
C ASP A 67 -30.75 18.23 24.74
N LYS A 68 -31.30 17.18 25.38
CA LYS A 68 -32.59 16.55 25.00
C LYS A 68 -32.76 16.23 23.50
N LEU A 69 -31.73 15.71 22.86
CA LEU A 69 -31.78 15.19 21.49
C LEU A 69 -32.40 13.77 21.45
N GLY A 70 -33.68 13.65 21.83
CA GLY A 70 -34.41 12.37 21.78
C GLY A 70 -34.45 11.77 20.37
N LYS A 71 -34.38 10.43 20.24
CA LYS A 71 -34.49 9.52 19.05
C LYS A 71 -33.82 9.94 17.73
N ALA A 72 -33.88 11.19 17.31
CA ALA A 72 -33.31 11.76 16.09
C ALA A 72 -31.76 11.77 16.05
N TRP A 73 -31.06 11.95 17.17
CA TRP A 73 -29.58 12.01 17.17
C TRP A 73 -28.92 10.65 16.90
N ASN A 74 -29.44 9.57 17.50
CA ASN A 74 -29.00 8.20 17.19
C ASN A 74 -29.43 7.77 15.78
N ASN A 75 -30.58 8.24 15.29
CA ASN A 75 -31.08 7.95 13.94
C ASN A 75 -30.28 8.64 12.81
N LEU A 76 -29.46 9.65 13.13
CA LEU A 76 -28.72 10.41 12.12
C LEU A 76 -27.24 9.98 11.98
N HIS A 77 -26.76 9.01 12.77
CA HIS A 77 -25.41 8.42 12.62
C HIS A 77 -24.25 9.46 12.62
N HIS A 78 -24.34 10.52 13.44
CA HIS A 78 -23.40 11.66 13.42
C HIS A 78 -22.39 11.71 14.58
N PHE A 79 -22.52 10.84 15.58
CA PHE A 79 -21.59 10.71 16.71
C PHE A 79 -21.60 9.27 17.25
N ASP A 80 -20.42 8.71 17.55
CA ASP A 80 -20.24 7.38 18.12
C ASP A 80 -19.05 7.41 19.09
N PHE A 81 -19.27 7.04 20.36
CA PHE A 81 -18.23 7.04 21.39
C PHE A 81 -17.11 6.03 21.09
N SER A 82 -17.41 4.94 20.37
CA SER A 82 -16.41 3.91 20.04
C SER A 82 -15.29 4.43 19.12
N ASP A 83 -15.52 5.54 18.41
CA ASP A 83 -14.49 6.23 17.62
C ASP A 83 -13.39 6.85 18.50
N TYR A 84 -13.72 7.20 19.75
CA TYR A 84 -12.91 8.02 20.65
C TYR A 84 -12.49 7.31 21.94
N VAL A 85 -13.23 6.28 22.37
CA VAL A 85 -12.95 5.51 23.60
C VAL A 85 -11.72 4.61 23.44
N ASP A 86 -11.34 4.21 22.23
CA ASP A 86 -10.24 3.24 22.02
C ASP A 86 -8.96 3.90 21.48
N LEU A 87 -8.41 4.84 22.26
CA LEU A 87 -7.22 5.66 21.90
C LEU A 87 -5.93 4.86 21.59
N GLU A 88 -5.90 3.55 21.86
CA GLU A 88 -4.70 2.69 21.71
C GLU A 88 -4.83 1.60 20.62
N LYS A 89 -6.03 1.35 20.05
CA LYS A 89 -6.18 0.34 19.00
C LYS A 89 -5.80 0.90 17.62
N VAL A 90 -4.79 0.26 17.02
CA VAL A 90 -4.19 0.58 15.72
C VAL A 90 -4.97 -0.02 14.53
N GLU A 91 -6.09 -0.70 14.75
CA GLU A 91 -6.82 -1.38 13.68
C GLU A 91 -7.87 -0.48 12.98
N HIS A 92 -7.57 -0.07 11.74
CA HIS A 92 -8.50 0.36 10.70
C HIS A 92 -9.56 1.38 11.17
N ALA A 93 -9.10 2.45 11.82
CA ALA A 93 -9.97 3.50 12.35
C ALA A 93 -10.79 4.22 11.27
N HIS A 94 -10.44 4.07 10.00
CA HIS A 94 -11.10 4.71 8.87
C HIS A 94 -12.33 3.96 8.33
N TYR A 95 -12.60 2.72 8.78
CA TYR A 95 -13.64 1.86 8.18
C TYR A 95 -14.54 1.09 9.16
N LYS A 96 -14.60 1.47 10.43
CA LYS A 96 -15.55 0.85 11.36
C LYS A 96 -17.00 1.19 10.98
N ASN A 97 -17.78 0.15 10.65
CA ASN A 97 -19.18 0.11 11.04
C ASN A 97 -19.20 -0.61 12.38
N ALA A 98 -19.13 0.14 13.49
CA ALA A 98 -19.36 -0.42 14.80
C ALA A 98 -20.86 -0.57 15.06
N GLN A 99 -21.22 -1.55 15.88
CA GLN A 99 -22.57 -1.72 16.41
C GLN A 99 -22.90 -0.56 17.36
N TYR A 100 -24.15 -0.13 17.29
CA TYR A 100 -24.69 1.10 17.87
C TYR A 100 -24.51 1.22 19.38
N VAL A 101 -24.43 2.49 19.84
CA VAL A 101 -24.73 2.89 21.21
C VAL A 101 -26.03 2.20 21.61
N THR A 102 -25.95 1.36 22.64
CA THR A 102 -27.13 0.71 23.21
C THR A 102 -28.06 1.80 23.73
N ASP A 103 -29.38 1.60 23.69
CA ASP A 103 -30.38 2.54 24.24
C ASP A 103 -30.26 2.73 25.79
N ASP A 104 -29.15 2.30 26.38
CA ASP A 104 -28.84 2.39 27.79
C ASP A 104 -27.99 3.64 28.07
N LEU A 105 -28.63 4.64 28.68
CA LEU A 105 -27.97 5.86 29.19
C LEU A 105 -26.79 5.54 30.11
N MET A 106 -26.84 4.42 30.84
CA MET A 106 -25.77 3.97 31.73
C MET A 106 -24.53 3.50 30.96
N ASP A 107 -24.70 2.91 29.77
CA ASP A 107 -23.59 2.48 28.90
C ASP A 107 -22.91 3.71 28.26
N THR A 108 -23.69 4.71 27.85
CA THR A 108 -23.18 5.95 27.27
C THR A 108 -22.36 6.77 28.27
N GLN A 109 -22.85 6.91 29.51
CA GLN A 109 -22.12 7.61 30.57
C GLN A 109 -20.83 6.88 30.95
N ARG A 110 -20.86 5.53 30.99
CA ARG A 110 -19.66 4.71 31.20
C ARG A 110 -18.63 4.89 30.10
N GLN A 111 -19.06 4.98 28.84
CA GLN A 111 -18.16 5.24 27.71
C GLN A 111 -17.56 6.65 27.76
N ALA A 112 -18.34 7.67 28.16
CA ALA A 112 -17.82 9.01 28.39
C ALA A 112 -16.77 9.05 29.52
N GLN A 113 -16.99 8.31 30.61
CA GLN A 113 -16.01 8.14 31.70
C GLN A 113 -14.72 7.48 31.22
N GLN A 114 -14.82 6.41 30.43
CA GLN A 114 -13.64 5.75 29.85
C GLN A 114 -12.86 6.68 28.92
N TRP A 115 -13.56 7.46 28.09
CA TRP A 115 -12.93 8.43 27.20
C TRP A 115 -12.21 9.52 27.99
N GLN A 116 -12.87 10.14 28.97
CA GLN A 116 -12.25 11.16 29.83
C GLN A 116 -11.01 10.61 30.56
N HIS A 117 -11.12 9.40 31.12
CA HIS A 117 -10.01 8.75 31.82
C HIS A 117 -8.79 8.56 30.91
N LYS A 118 -8.98 8.08 29.68
CA LYS A 118 -7.87 7.89 28.73
C LYS A 118 -7.26 9.21 28.26
N VAL A 119 -8.07 10.25 28.07
CA VAL A 119 -7.55 11.59 27.75
C VAL A 119 -6.69 12.14 28.89
N LEU A 120 -7.16 12.01 30.14
CA LEU A 120 -6.40 12.39 31.33
C LEU A 120 -5.07 11.61 31.46
N GLN A 121 -5.08 10.30 31.17
CA GLN A 121 -3.86 9.50 31.14
C GLN A 121 -2.87 10.00 30.08
N GLN A 122 -3.33 10.38 28.89
CA GLN A 122 -2.45 10.93 27.85
C GLN A 122 -1.90 12.30 28.21
N PHE A 123 -2.68 13.17 28.85
CA PHE A 123 -2.15 14.40 29.46
C PHE A 123 -1.04 14.07 30.46
N GLN A 124 -1.34 13.26 31.48
CA GLN A 124 -0.38 12.89 32.51
C GLN A 124 0.92 12.31 31.93
N ARG A 125 0.81 11.45 30.90
CA ARG A 125 1.96 10.80 30.26
C ARG A 125 2.83 11.76 29.43
N LEU A 126 2.24 12.78 28.81
CA LEU A 126 2.95 13.65 27.86
C LEU A 126 3.35 15.00 28.47
N THR A 127 2.67 15.44 29.53
CA THR A 127 2.92 16.73 30.18
C THR A 127 3.36 16.60 31.63
N ASP A 128 3.46 15.39 32.19
CA ASP A 128 3.75 15.11 33.60
C ASP A 128 2.72 15.70 34.59
N SER A 129 1.57 16.12 34.08
CA SER A 129 0.41 16.61 34.83
C SER A 129 -0.85 16.46 33.99
N ALA A 130 -2.01 16.56 34.63
CA ALA A 130 -3.31 16.56 33.99
C ALA A 130 -4.11 17.82 34.40
N PRO A 131 -5.06 18.27 33.57
CA PRO A 131 -5.94 19.38 33.94
C PRO A 131 -6.76 19.05 35.19
N SER A 132 -6.89 20.02 36.10
CA SER A 132 -7.67 19.91 37.35
C SER A 132 -9.13 20.33 37.18
N GLY A 133 -9.46 21.04 36.10
CA GLY A 133 -10.81 21.49 35.75
C GLY A 133 -11.42 20.73 34.57
N ASP A 134 -12.11 21.46 33.72
CA ASP A 134 -12.83 20.87 32.59
C ASP A 134 -11.91 20.44 31.44
N ILE A 135 -12.40 19.50 30.63
CA ILE A 135 -11.79 19.12 29.35
C ILE A 135 -12.78 19.36 28.22
N LEU A 136 -12.39 20.22 27.28
CA LEU A 136 -13.12 20.45 26.04
C LEU A 136 -12.50 19.62 24.91
N ALA A 137 -13.19 18.55 24.51
CA ALA A 137 -12.79 17.70 23.40
C ALA A 137 -13.32 18.28 22.08
N LEU A 138 -12.41 18.69 21.20
CA LEU A 138 -12.70 19.11 19.83
C LEU A 138 -12.46 17.92 18.91
N VAL A 139 -13.54 17.23 18.54
CA VAL A 139 -13.50 16.03 17.69
C VAL A 139 -14.24 16.21 16.38
N VAL A 140 -13.70 15.67 15.28
CA VAL A 140 -14.30 15.82 13.96
C VAL A 140 -15.70 15.19 13.91
N SER A 141 -16.68 15.89 13.34
CA SER A 141 -18.04 15.35 13.20
C SER A 141 -18.14 14.27 12.14
N ARG A 142 -18.98 13.25 12.35
CA ARG A 142 -19.32 12.24 11.34
C ARG A 142 -20.36 12.78 10.36
N ASN A 143 -20.12 12.59 9.06
CA ASN A 143 -20.98 13.07 7.98
C ASN A 143 -21.51 11.88 7.18
N LEU A 144 -22.84 11.69 7.14
CA LEU A 144 -23.48 10.55 6.45
C LEU A 144 -22.86 9.20 6.84
N GLY A 145 -22.61 8.99 8.13
CA GLY A 145 -21.99 7.77 8.64
C GLY A 145 -20.49 7.63 8.36
N PHE A 146 -19.82 8.59 7.70
CA PHE A 146 -18.38 8.54 7.42
C PHE A 146 -17.58 9.41 8.40
N TYR A 147 -16.53 8.83 9.01
CA TYR A 147 -15.64 9.49 9.95
C TYR A 147 -14.22 9.54 9.38
N PHE A 148 -13.69 10.75 9.24
CA PHE A 148 -12.32 11.00 8.79
C PHE A 148 -11.72 12.10 9.68
N SER A 149 -10.91 11.70 10.65
CA SER A 149 -10.24 12.62 11.56
C SER A 149 -8.72 12.57 11.36
N PRO A 150 -8.13 13.55 10.64
CA PRO A 150 -6.69 13.70 10.57
C PRO A 150 -6.12 14.25 11.87
N VAL A 151 -6.90 15.02 12.63
CA VAL A 151 -6.51 15.57 13.92
C VAL A 151 -7.72 15.82 14.83
N ASN A 152 -7.61 15.46 16.11
CA ASN A 152 -8.52 15.90 17.18
C ASN A 152 -7.73 16.70 18.23
N PHE A 153 -8.39 17.59 18.96
CA PHE A 153 -7.77 18.36 20.04
C PHE A 153 -8.53 18.18 21.34
N TYR A 154 -7.81 18.17 22.46
CA TYR A 154 -8.39 18.18 23.80
C TYR A 154 -7.76 19.32 24.57
N ILE A 155 -8.60 20.21 25.10
CA ILE A 155 -8.16 21.41 25.81
C ILE A 155 -8.51 21.24 27.27
N GLY A 156 -7.50 21.22 28.13
CA GLY A 156 -7.63 21.10 29.57
C GLY A 156 -7.60 22.48 30.23
N PHE A 157 -8.47 22.64 31.24
CA PHE A 157 -8.55 23.84 32.07
C PHE A 157 -8.13 23.50 33.51
N ASP A 158 -7.65 24.50 34.25
CA ASP A 158 -7.43 24.36 35.69
C ASP A 158 -8.72 24.56 36.49
N ALA A 159 -8.60 24.54 37.83
CA ALA A 159 -9.74 24.65 38.71
C ALA A 159 -10.39 26.03 38.62
N GLU A 160 -9.61 27.06 38.29
CA GLU A 160 -10.01 28.45 38.14
C GLU A 160 -10.68 28.73 36.78
N GLY A 161 -10.56 27.79 35.82
CA GLY A 161 -11.16 27.87 34.49
C GLY A 161 -10.24 28.48 33.43
N ASP A 162 -8.97 28.68 33.77
CA ASP A 162 -7.93 29.10 32.85
C ASP A 162 -7.39 27.91 32.06
N VAL A 163 -6.91 28.18 30.85
CA VAL A 163 -6.35 27.12 30.01
C VAL A 163 -5.02 26.63 30.59
N SER A 164 -4.89 25.32 30.78
CA SER A 164 -3.71 24.71 31.38
C SER A 164 -3.02 23.69 30.48
N HIS A 165 -3.76 22.98 29.61
CA HIS A 165 -3.20 21.90 28.80
C HIS A 165 -3.79 21.83 27.38
N LEU A 166 -2.99 21.34 26.43
CA LEU A 166 -3.44 20.95 25.10
C LEU A 166 -2.91 19.56 24.74
N LEU A 167 -3.80 18.71 24.24
CA LEU A 167 -3.45 17.43 23.62
C LEU A 167 -3.91 17.45 22.16
N ALA A 168 -3.00 17.17 21.23
CA ALA A 168 -3.31 16.99 19.81
C ALA A 168 -3.13 15.52 19.43
N GLU A 169 -4.23 14.88 19.05
CA GLU A 169 -4.25 13.51 18.53
C GLU A 169 -4.19 13.57 17.00
N ILE A 170 -3.10 13.11 16.40
CA ILE A 170 -2.89 13.16 14.95
C ILE A 170 -2.96 11.74 14.38
N SER A 171 -3.77 11.57 13.33
CA SER A 171 -3.88 10.32 12.56
C SER A 171 -3.26 10.48 11.18
N ASN A 172 -2.47 9.51 10.75
CA ASN A 172 -1.77 9.55 9.48
C ASN A 172 -2.43 8.62 8.46
N THR A 173 -3.11 9.22 7.48
CA THR A 173 -4.02 8.51 6.56
C THR A 173 -3.37 7.41 5.71
N PRO A 174 -2.14 7.55 5.17
CA PRO A 174 -1.53 6.51 4.35
C PRO A 174 -0.98 5.31 5.13
N TRP A 175 -0.77 5.43 6.45
CA TRP A 175 -0.08 4.40 7.25
C TRP A 175 -0.85 3.94 8.50
N ASP A 176 -2.07 4.44 8.70
CA ASP A 176 -2.96 4.11 9.82
C ASP A 176 -2.26 4.16 11.20
N LYS A 177 -1.37 5.15 11.36
CA LYS A 177 -0.71 5.42 12.64
C LYS A 177 -1.43 6.55 13.37
N ARG A 178 -1.35 6.54 14.70
CA ARG A 178 -1.75 7.64 15.57
C ARG A 178 -0.57 8.11 16.42
N HIS A 179 -0.56 9.40 16.73
CA HIS A 179 0.43 9.98 17.63
C HIS A 179 -0.18 11.16 18.39
N PHE A 180 0.28 11.34 19.63
CA PHE A 180 -0.20 12.37 20.53
C PHE A 180 0.91 13.36 20.83
N TYR A 181 0.60 14.65 20.72
CA TYR A 181 1.44 15.73 21.23
C TYR A 181 0.74 16.39 22.41
N GLY A 182 1.41 16.48 23.56
CA GLY A 182 0.90 17.12 24.77
C GLY A 182 1.68 18.38 25.11
N PHE A 183 0.99 19.42 25.58
CA PHE A 183 1.58 20.71 25.92
C PHE A 183 0.99 21.25 27.22
N LYS A 184 1.85 21.76 28.12
CA LYS A 184 1.43 22.67 29.20
C LYS A 184 1.30 24.06 28.62
N LEU A 185 0.15 24.69 28.81
CA LEU A 185 -0.12 26.04 28.32
C LEU A 185 0.14 27.04 29.44
N ASP A 186 0.73 28.18 29.07
CA ASP A 186 0.98 29.31 29.96
C ASP A 186 0.11 30.48 29.47
N GLY A 187 -1.16 30.45 29.88
CA GLY A 187 -2.19 31.40 29.43
C GLY A 187 -2.71 31.17 28.01
N ASN A 188 -3.42 32.18 27.49
CA ASN A 188 -4.23 32.08 26.28
C ASN A 188 -3.44 32.08 24.95
N ILE A 189 -2.15 32.41 24.98
CA ILE A 189 -1.25 32.37 23.82
C ILE A 189 -0.01 31.62 24.26
N SER A 190 0.31 30.54 23.55
CA SER A 190 1.54 29.80 23.84
C SER A 190 2.19 29.30 22.55
N GLU A 191 3.52 29.27 22.56
CA GLU A 191 4.35 28.80 21.44
C GLU A 191 5.33 27.73 21.93
N PHE A 192 5.37 26.59 21.24
CA PHE A 192 6.22 25.46 21.63
C PHE A 192 6.93 24.87 20.42
N SER A 193 8.18 24.44 20.59
CA SER A 193 8.94 23.77 19.55
C SER A 193 9.32 22.34 19.96
N HIS A 194 9.07 21.38 19.08
CA HIS A 194 9.36 19.95 19.30
C HIS A 194 9.95 19.32 18.05
N ASN A 195 10.80 18.31 18.22
CA ASN A 195 11.22 17.47 17.12
C ASN A 195 10.01 16.74 16.52
N LYS A 196 9.97 16.64 15.19
CA LYS A 196 8.89 15.96 14.47
C LYS A 196 8.96 14.46 14.70
N GLY A 197 8.16 13.97 15.65
CA GLY A 197 8.06 12.54 15.99
C GLY A 197 7.07 11.75 15.13
N PHE A 198 6.40 12.38 14.17
CA PHE A 198 5.32 11.76 13.41
C PHE A 198 5.26 12.23 11.95
N HIS A 199 5.00 11.31 11.01
CA HIS A 199 4.67 11.66 9.63
C HIS A 199 3.22 12.10 9.55
N VAL A 200 2.96 13.32 9.08
CA VAL A 200 1.61 13.83 8.77
C VAL A 200 1.39 13.99 7.27
N SER A 201 2.44 13.78 6.49
CA SER A 201 2.45 13.86 5.03
C SER A 201 3.64 13.06 4.51
N PRO A 202 3.48 12.28 3.43
CA PRO A 202 4.60 11.59 2.78
C PRO A 202 5.58 12.54 2.10
N PHE A 203 5.29 13.83 2.05
CA PHE A 203 6.16 14.84 1.46
C PHE A 203 6.93 15.65 2.52
N ASN A 204 6.83 15.28 3.80
CA ASN A 204 7.57 15.89 4.92
C ASN A 204 8.34 14.81 5.72
N PRO A 205 9.68 14.82 5.70
CA PRO A 205 10.51 13.84 6.41
C PRO A 205 10.45 14.04 7.93
N LEU A 206 10.94 13.07 8.72
CA LEU A 206 10.91 13.14 10.20
C LEU A 206 11.97 14.06 10.82
N ASP A 207 13.06 14.34 10.12
CA ASP A 207 14.16 15.18 10.61
C ASP A 207 13.84 16.68 10.45
N GLN A 208 12.75 17.11 11.09
CA GLN A 208 12.27 18.49 11.07
C GLN A 208 11.78 18.89 12.47
N THR A 209 11.61 20.20 12.69
CA THR A 209 11.06 20.75 13.94
C THR A 209 9.65 21.27 13.70
N TYR A 210 8.71 20.94 14.59
CA TYR A 210 7.40 21.57 14.68
C TYR A 210 7.44 22.74 15.66
N THR A 211 7.02 23.92 15.21
CA THR A 211 6.67 25.06 16.07
C THR A 211 5.15 25.21 16.07
N TRP A 212 4.53 24.98 17.22
CA TRP A 212 3.11 25.11 17.45
C TRP A 212 2.82 26.49 18.01
N LYS A 213 1.80 27.17 17.48
CA LYS A 213 1.25 28.39 18.06
C LYS A 213 -0.22 28.14 18.35
N VAL A 214 -0.58 28.28 19.61
CA VAL A 214 -1.93 28.02 20.11
C VAL A 214 -2.46 29.32 20.67
N LYS A 215 -3.66 29.71 20.23
CA LYS A 215 -4.39 30.85 20.77
C LYS A 215 -5.82 30.44 21.06
N LEU A 216 -6.21 30.63 22.32
CA LEU A 216 -7.58 30.48 22.78
C LEU A 216 -8.20 31.86 23.03
N VAL A 217 -9.41 32.05 22.53
CA VAL A 217 -10.14 33.31 22.66
C VAL A 217 -11.55 33.03 23.12
N ASP A 218 -12.03 33.81 24.09
CA ASP A 218 -13.43 33.82 24.45
C ASP A 218 -14.25 34.60 23.41
N ASN A 219 -15.27 33.94 22.89
CA ASN A 219 -16.30 34.59 22.09
C ASN A 219 -17.26 35.36 23.02
N PRO A 220 -17.92 36.44 22.57
CA PRO A 220 -18.99 37.14 23.32
C PRO A 220 -20.09 36.25 23.92
N LEU A 221 -20.26 35.03 23.41
CA LEU A 221 -21.20 34.01 23.90
C LEU A 221 -20.63 33.10 25.00
N GLY A 222 -19.43 33.36 25.51
CA GLY A 222 -18.73 32.51 26.48
C GLY A 222 -18.22 31.18 25.92
N LEU A 223 -18.15 31.06 24.58
CA LEU A 223 -17.67 29.87 23.88
C LEU A 223 -16.18 29.98 23.56
N LYS A 224 -15.46 28.86 23.60
CA LYS A 224 -14.01 28.82 23.40
C LYS A 224 -13.68 28.68 21.91
N GLN A 225 -13.02 29.69 21.33
CA GLN A 225 -12.47 29.65 19.99
C GLN A 225 -11.00 29.20 20.03
N LEU A 226 -10.67 28.16 19.25
CA LEU A 226 -9.31 27.69 19.06
C LEU A 226 -8.75 28.17 17.72
N ILE A 227 -7.61 28.84 17.77
CA ILE A 227 -6.76 29.16 16.63
C ILE A 227 -5.44 28.44 16.85
N LEU A 228 -5.08 27.55 15.93
CA LEU A 228 -3.84 26.79 16.03
C LEU A 228 -3.11 26.81 14.70
N SER A 229 -1.81 27.08 14.74
CA SER A 229 -0.93 26.91 13.59
C SER A 229 0.30 26.09 13.96
N ILE A 230 0.77 25.33 12.97
CA ILE A 230 2.00 24.57 13.02
C ILE A 230 2.91 25.08 11.91
N GLN A 231 4.14 25.37 12.26
CA GLN A 231 5.22 25.63 11.32
C GLN A 231 6.21 24.48 11.40
N VAL A 232 6.63 23.97 10.25
CA VAL A 232 7.65 22.94 10.10
C VAL A 232 8.86 23.56 9.46
N SER A 233 10.01 23.41 10.09
CA SER A 233 11.29 23.86 9.57
C SER A 233 12.35 22.78 9.63
N ASP A 234 13.31 22.85 8.71
CA ASP A 234 14.55 22.06 8.71
C ASP A 234 15.76 22.98 8.48
N SER A 235 16.94 22.40 8.23
CA SER A 235 18.19 23.15 7.99
C SER A 235 18.11 24.13 6.80
N ARG A 236 17.12 24.00 5.92
CA ARG A 236 16.87 24.91 4.78
C ARG A 236 15.92 26.06 5.14
N GLY A 237 15.40 26.10 6.36
CA GLY A 237 14.42 27.09 6.82
C GLY A 237 12.99 26.55 6.86
N LYS A 238 12.00 27.43 6.61
CA LYS A 238 10.57 27.08 6.66
C LYS A 238 10.19 26.13 5.50
N VAL A 239 9.62 24.98 5.84
CA VAL A 239 9.24 23.93 4.87
C VAL A 239 7.75 23.91 4.64
N PHE A 240 6.96 23.99 5.71
CA PHE A 240 5.52 23.80 5.65
C PHE A 240 4.86 24.51 6.82
N GLU A 241 3.71 25.12 6.57
CA GLU A 241 2.84 25.72 7.58
C GLU A 241 1.43 25.17 7.39
N ALA A 242 0.76 24.85 8.48
CA ALA A 242 -0.66 24.56 8.46
C ALA A 242 -1.33 25.25 9.64
N GLY A 243 -2.62 25.52 9.49
CA GLY A 243 -3.38 26.06 10.59
C GLY A 243 -4.84 25.73 10.47
N ILE A 244 -5.49 25.80 11.61
CA ILE A 244 -6.92 25.64 11.75
C ILE A 244 -7.47 26.88 12.46
N ASN A 245 -8.52 27.44 11.87
CA ASN A 245 -9.29 28.50 12.48
C ASN A 245 -10.74 28.03 12.57
N MET A 246 -11.25 27.96 13.80
CA MET A 246 -12.54 27.38 14.13
C MET A 246 -13.42 28.40 14.83
N THR A 247 -14.59 28.69 14.26
CA THR A 247 -15.57 29.59 14.88
C THR A 247 -16.59 28.78 15.67
N PRO A 248 -16.74 29.02 16.99
CA PRO A 248 -17.70 28.30 17.81
C PRO A 248 -19.13 28.84 17.64
N GLN A 249 -20.10 27.96 17.81
CA GLN A 249 -21.54 28.22 17.86
C GLN A 249 -22.16 27.38 18.98
N ALA A 250 -23.21 27.88 19.62
CA ALA A 250 -23.93 27.11 20.63
C ALA A 250 -24.51 25.83 20.03
N MET A 251 -24.40 24.70 20.74
CA MET A 251 -24.89 23.40 20.27
C MET A 251 -26.41 23.26 20.46
N THR A 252 -27.19 24.02 19.68
CA THR A 252 -28.66 23.93 19.63
C THR A 252 -29.11 23.05 18.46
N VAL A 253 -30.30 22.44 18.54
CA VAL A 253 -30.87 21.63 17.44
C VAL A 253 -30.87 22.37 16.10
N SER A 254 -31.18 23.68 16.13
CA SER A 254 -31.17 24.54 14.93
C SER A 254 -29.77 24.71 14.35
N ASN A 255 -28.77 25.02 15.19
CA ASN A 255 -27.37 25.17 14.74
C ASN A 255 -26.78 23.85 14.27
N ILE A 256 -27.10 22.73 14.93
CA ILE A 256 -26.72 21.37 14.50
C ILE A 256 -27.28 21.10 13.10
N THR A 257 -28.58 21.30 12.91
CA THR A 257 -29.27 21.01 11.65
C THR A 257 -28.71 21.88 10.52
N LYS A 258 -28.63 23.20 10.73
CA LYS A 258 -28.07 24.16 9.78
C LYS A 258 -26.63 23.82 9.41
N THR A 259 -25.84 23.41 10.39
CA THR A 259 -24.44 23.07 10.18
C THR A 259 -24.32 21.75 9.41
N LEU A 260 -25.09 20.72 9.74
CA LEU A 260 -25.06 19.43 9.03
C LEU A 260 -25.56 19.51 7.59
N THR A 261 -26.57 20.34 7.31
CA THR A 261 -27.08 20.57 5.94
C THR A 261 -26.12 21.42 5.10
N ASN A 262 -25.33 22.30 5.73
CA ASN A 262 -24.28 23.04 5.06
C ASN A 262 -23.06 22.13 4.81
N ASN A 263 -22.89 21.65 3.57
CA ASN A 263 -21.89 20.64 3.17
C ASN A 263 -22.07 19.27 3.89
N PRO A 264 -23.09 18.47 3.50
CA PRO A 264 -23.38 17.19 4.15
C PRO A 264 -22.33 16.12 3.88
N VAL A 265 -21.52 16.27 2.81
CA VAL A 265 -20.45 15.36 2.39
C VAL A 265 -19.06 15.88 2.77
N MET A 266 -18.97 16.75 3.79
CA MET A 266 -17.73 17.44 4.17
C MET A 266 -16.53 16.49 4.28
N ASN A 267 -16.65 15.40 5.04
CA ASN A 267 -15.55 14.44 5.24
C ASN A 267 -15.05 13.84 3.91
N TYR A 268 -15.95 13.50 2.99
CA TYR A 268 -15.59 13.04 1.65
C TYR A 268 -14.92 14.14 0.82
N SER A 269 -15.48 15.36 0.85
CA SER A 269 -14.94 16.49 0.08
C SER A 269 -13.56 16.93 0.58
N SER A 270 -13.34 16.90 1.89
CA SER A 270 -12.06 17.29 2.53
C SER A 270 -11.00 16.21 2.31
N MET A 271 -11.35 14.93 2.47
CA MET A 271 -10.47 13.82 2.10
C MET A 271 -10.09 13.86 0.62
N GLY A 272 -11.07 14.00 -0.27
CA GLY A 272 -10.84 14.11 -1.72
C GLY A 272 -9.91 15.27 -2.07
N ARG A 273 -10.08 16.45 -1.46
CA ARG A 273 -9.18 17.59 -1.63
C ARG A 273 -7.76 17.29 -1.15
N ILE A 274 -7.59 16.68 0.03
CA ILE A 274 -6.27 16.31 0.56
C ILE A 274 -5.55 15.38 -0.41
N TYR A 275 -6.21 14.31 -0.87
CA TYR A 275 -5.61 13.37 -1.82
C TYR A 275 -5.37 13.98 -3.19
N TRP A 276 -6.28 14.83 -3.68
CA TRP A 276 -6.08 15.58 -4.92
C TRP A 276 -4.85 16.47 -4.86
N HIS A 277 -4.69 17.24 -3.77
CA HIS A 277 -3.52 18.10 -3.60
C HIS A 277 -2.23 17.32 -3.35
N ALA A 278 -2.29 16.18 -2.64
CA ALA A 278 -1.18 15.24 -2.54
C ALA A 278 -0.75 14.72 -3.92
N LEU A 279 -1.71 14.36 -4.77
CA LEU A 279 -1.47 13.95 -6.15
C LEU A 279 -0.86 15.09 -6.98
N LEU A 280 -1.36 16.33 -6.88
CA LEU A 280 -0.77 17.48 -7.59
C LEU A 280 0.68 17.73 -7.14
N ILE A 281 0.98 17.60 -5.85
CA ILE A 281 2.32 17.76 -5.29
C ILE A 281 3.27 16.68 -5.84
N TYR A 282 2.82 15.43 -5.86
CA TYR A 282 3.59 14.30 -6.36
C TYR A 282 3.76 14.32 -7.88
N ALA A 283 2.65 14.40 -8.63
CA ALA A 283 2.62 14.21 -10.07
C ALA A 283 3.10 15.45 -10.85
N LEU A 284 2.66 16.66 -10.45
CA LEU A 284 2.98 17.91 -11.16
C LEU A 284 4.20 18.61 -10.60
N LYS A 285 4.36 18.61 -9.27
CA LYS A 285 5.47 19.31 -8.60
C LYS A 285 6.67 18.42 -8.31
N LYS A 286 6.58 17.14 -8.68
CA LYS A 286 7.65 16.12 -8.57
C LYS A 286 8.27 16.06 -7.18
N VAL A 287 7.48 16.35 -6.14
CA VAL A 287 7.96 16.25 -4.76
C VAL A 287 8.01 14.77 -4.37
N PRO A 288 9.15 14.25 -3.91
CA PRO A 288 9.32 12.83 -3.65
C PRO A 288 8.39 12.37 -2.53
N TYR A 289 7.76 11.22 -2.76
CA TYR A 289 7.05 10.47 -1.73
C TYR A 289 8.08 9.77 -0.85
N MET A 290 8.05 10.03 0.46
CA MET A 290 8.91 9.40 1.45
C MET A 290 8.11 8.35 2.21
N GLY A 291 8.67 7.14 2.31
CA GLY A 291 8.15 6.09 3.17
C GLY A 291 8.24 6.47 4.65
N TYR A 292 7.39 5.87 5.49
CA TYR A 292 7.25 6.24 6.91
C TYR A 292 8.55 6.18 7.73
N ASN A 293 9.53 5.37 7.33
CA ASN A 293 10.83 5.24 8.01
C ASN A 293 11.97 5.97 7.29
N GLN A 294 11.71 6.65 6.16
CA GLN A 294 12.75 7.34 5.39
C GLN A 294 13.06 8.71 6.01
N ARG A 295 14.35 8.94 6.30
CA ARG A 295 14.92 10.24 6.71
C ARG A 295 15.55 10.92 5.49
N LEU A 296 15.71 12.26 5.48
CA LEU A 296 16.43 12.92 4.39
C LEU A 296 17.83 12.32 4.22
N GLN A 297 18.13 11.83 3.02
CA GLN A 297 19.52 11.57 2.62
C GLN A 297 20.24 12.92 2.56
N GLY A 298 21.15 13.16 3.50
CA GLY A 298 21.94 14.40 3.59
C GLY A 298 22.46 14.75 4.98
N SER A 299 21.93 14.17 6.06
CA SER A 299 22.34 14.53 7.43
C SER A 299 23.57 13.76 7.97
N LYS A 300 23.99 12.66 7.33
CA LYS A 300 25.20 11.92 7.74
C LYS A 300 26.52 12.58 7.31
N GLN A 301 26.51 13.43 6.29
CA GLN A 301 27.72 14.14 5.84
C GLN A 301 28.02 15.41 6.68
N ALA A 302 27.00 15.96 7.37
CA ALA A 302 27.21 17.05 8.34
C ALA A 302 27.57 16.52 9.74
N ALA A 303 27.07 15.35 10.13
CA ALA A 303 27.38 14.73 11.43
C ALA A 303 28.84 14.22 11.53
N HIS A 304 29.51 13.95 10.41
CA HIS A 304 30.94 13.59 10.41
C HIS A 304 31.88 14.78 10.61
N VAL A 305 31.39 16.02 10.46
CA VAL A 305 32.15 17.24 10.77
C VAL A 305 31.91 17.69 12.22
N ALA A 306 30.76 17.33 12.82
CA ALA A 306 30.42 17.66 14.20
C ALA A 306 30.84 16.61 15.26
N SER A 307 31.20 15.38 14.85
CA SER A 307 31.58 14.28 15.76
C SER A 307 33.06 14.28 16.20
N ARG A 308 33.76 15.43 16.07
CA ARG A 308 35.10 15.64 16.64
C ARG A 308 35.13 16.43 17.95
N GLN A 309 33.97 16.80 18.51
CA GLN A 309 33.91 17.40 19.83
C GLN A 309 32.75 16.79 20.63
N HIS A 310 33.05 16.43 21.88
CA HIS A 310 32.16 15.82 22.88
C HIS A 310 31.93 14.32 22.77
N ASN A 311 32.96 13.59 23.18
CA ASN A 311 32.85 12.32 23.87
C ASN A 311 32.80 12.64 25.37
N ASP A 312 31.75 12.24 26.09
CA ASP A 312 31.87 11.62 27.42
C ASP A 312 30.51 11.22 28.02
N GLN A 313 30.46 9.99 28.55
CA GLN A 313 29.68 9.55 29.73
C GLN A 313 28.13 9.41 29.54
N ILE A 314 27.37 8.35 29.91
CA ILE A 314 27.46 7.23 30.87
C ILE A 314 26.52 6.07 30.45
N ARG A 315 26.97 4.87 30.83
CA ARG A 315 26.40 3.50 31.01
C ARG A 315 24.87 3.24 31.07
N GLU A 316 24.54 2.07 30.47
CA GLU A 316 23.41 1.13 30.67
C GLU A 316 23.23 0.64 32.15
N PRO A 317 22.07 0.07 32.61
CA PRO A 317 21.73 -1.35 32.31
C PRO A 317 20.25 -1.84 32.35
N LYS A 318 20.08 -3.08 31.85
CA LYS A 318 18.93 -4.01 31.70
C LYS A 318 18.24 -4.52 32.99
N MET A 319 16.99 -5.02 32.88
CA MET A 319 16.39 -6.29 33.40
C MET A 319 14.84 -6.23 33.40
N LEU A 320 13.99 -7.27 33.49
CA LEU A 320 13.83 -8.66 33.02
C LEU A 320 12.49 -9.19 33.68
N ILE A 321 11.73 -10.08 33.01
CA ILE A 321 10.76 -11.10 33.54
C ILE A 321 9.23 -10.76 33.62
N GLN A 322 8.45 -11.84 33.37
CA GLN A 322 7.07 -12.05 32.89
C GLN A 322 5.97 -12.30 34.01
N PRO A 323 4.87 -13.10 33.83
CA PRO A 323 3.48 -12.60 33.96
C PRO A 323 2.60 -13.39 34.99
N HIS A 324 1.34 -12.98 35.22
CA HIS A 324 0.34 -13.85 35.87
C HIS A 324 -1.13 -13.57 35.47
N HIS A 325 -1.88 -14.65 35.25
CA HIS A 325 -3.35 -14.77 35.15
C HIS A 325 -3.93 -15.24 36.51
N PRO A 326 -5.23 -15.03 36.83
CA PRO A 326 -6.23 -16.09 36.60
C PRO A 326 -7.70 -15.69 36.28
N THR A 327 -8.35 -16.68 35.67
CA THR A 327 -9.77 -17.09 35.45
C THR A 327 -10.92 -16.57 36.35
N ASP A 328 -12.15 -16.45 35.79
CA ASP A 328 -13.24 -17.44 36.02
C ASP A 328 -14.45 -17.32 35.05
N ARG A 329 -15.12 -18.46 34.79
CA ARG A 329 -16.31 -18.68 33.97
C ARG A 329 -17.54 -18.82 34.87
N LYS A 330 -18.65 -18.12 34.55
CA LYS A 330 -20.05 -18.64 34.65
C LYS A 330 -21.05 -17.53 34.30
N THR A 331 -21.67 -17.63 33.13
CA THR A 331 -23.09 -17.29 32.85
C THR A 331 -23.34 -17.43 31.34
N HIS A 332 -23.33 -18.68 30.89
CA HIS A 332 -23.69 -19.05 29.52
C HIS A 332 -25.00 -19.84 29.58
N SER A 333 -26.15 -19.18 29.67
CA SER A 333 -27.43 -19.85 29.40
C SER A 333 -28.62 -18.97 29.00
N LEU A 334 -28.59 -17.64 29.08
CA LEU A 334 -29.79 -16.83 28.77
C LEU A 334 -29.80 -16.10 27.41
N VAL A 335 -28.65 -15.95 26.73
CA VAL A 335 -28.56 -15.18 25.47
C VAL A 335 -29.10 -15.95 24.24
N LYS A 336 -29.40 -17.25 24.38
CA LYS A 336 -29.73 -18.13 23.25
C LYS A 336 -31.18 -18.04 22.76
N ARG A 337 -32.03 -17.17 23.32
CA ARG A 337 -33.47 -17.15 23.03
C ARG A 337 -34.06 -15.84 22.45
N MET A 338 -33.28 -14.80 22.19
CA MET A 338 -33.83 -13.50 21.73
C MET A 338 -33.28 -12.96 20.40
N THR A 339 -32.54 -13.74 19.61
CA THR A 339 -31.88 -13.26 18.38
C THR A 339 -32.60 -13.56 17.06
N ASN A 340 -33.85 -14.04 17.06
CA ASN A 340 -34.56 -14.34 15.82
C ASN A 340 -35.67 -13.32 15.55
N SER A 341 -35.32 -12.19 14.93
CA SER A 341 -36.30 -11.33 14.23
C SER A 341 -35.67 -10.78 12.94
N PRO A 342 -36.26 -10.98 11.73
CA PRO A 342 -35.60 -10.70 10.45
C PRO A 342 -35.50 -9.20 10.06
N ALA A 343 -35.98 -8.29 10.90
CA ALA A 343 -36.22 -6.89 10.53
C ALA A 343 -35.08 -5.90 10.86
N LEU A 344 -34.00 -6.33 11.51
CA LEU A 344 -32.93 -5.42 11.98
C LEU A 344 -31.52 -5.99 11.73
N THR A 345 -31.11 -6.01 10.45
CA THR A 345 -29.69 -6.23 10.07
C THR A 345 -29.20 -5.09 9.15
N PRO A 346 -28.00 -4.51 9.36
CA PRO A 346 -27.53 -3.32 8.63
C PRO A 346 -27.08 -3.62 7.20
N VAL A 347 -27.19 -2.62 6.32
CA VAL A 347 -26.91 -2.67 4.86
C VAL A 347 -25.47 -3.08 4.48
N LYS A 348 -24.49 -3.10 5.41
CA LYS A 348 -23.15 -3.67 5.15
C LYS A 348 -23.18 -5.18 4.89
N LEU A 349 -24.00 -5.92 5.66
CA LEU A 349 -24.26 -7.32 5.37
C LEU A 349 -24.90 -7.47 3.99
N GLY A 350 -25.73 -6.50 3.57
CA GLY A 350 -26.38 -6.50 2.26
C GLY A 350 -25.39 -6.52 1.11
N ILE A 351 -24.38 -5.65 1.08
CA ILE A 351 -23.40 -5.61 -0.03
C ILE A 351 -22.51 -6.83 -0.02
N ASP A 352 -21.94 -7.25 1.11
CA ASP A 352 -21.07 -8.44 1.14
C ASP A 352 -21.86 -9.72 0.86
N VAL A 353 -23.12 -9.83 1.32
CA VAL A 353 -24.02 -10.94 0.98
C VAL A 353 -24.39 -10.90 -0.50
N VAL A 354 -24.63 -9.72 -1.08
CA VAL A 354 -24.90 -9.56 -2.52
C VAL A 354 -23.66 -9.91 -3.33
N SER A 355 -22.49 -9.37 -2.99
CA SER A 355 -21.20 -9.68 -3.61
C SER A 355 -20.89 -11.17 -3.53
N ARG A 356 -21.05 -11.78 -2.36
CA ARG A 356 -20.92 -13.23 -2.18
C ARG A 356 -21.91 -14.01 -3.04
N ARG A 357 -23.19 -13.61 -3.09
CA ARG A 357 -24.20 -14.25 -3.95
C ARG A 357 -23.84 -14.12 -5.43
N VAL A 358 -23.35 -12.97 -5.86
CA VAL A 358 -22.89 -12.73 -7.24
C VAL A 358 -21.71 -13.64 -7.55
N LEU A 359 -20.69 -13.70 -6.70
CA LEU A 359 -19.55 -14.58 -6.88
C LEU A 359 -19.98 -16.06 -6.90
N PHE A 360 -20.81 -16.50 -5.96
CA PHE A 360 -21.25 -17.90 -5.87
C PHE A 360 -22.10 -18.29 -7.08
N LYS A 361 -22.95 -17.37 -7.58
CA LYS A 361 -23.68 -17.54 -8.84
C LYS A 361 -22.73 -17.57 -10.04
N ALA A 362 -21.65 -16.81 -10.04
CA ALA A 362 -20.65 -16.87 -11.09
C ALA A 362 -19.92 -18.23 -11.06
N LEU A 363 -19.52 -18.69 -9.87
CA LEU A 363 -18.87 -19.99 -9.64
C LEU A 363 -19.77 -21.18 -10.01
N SER A 364 -21.10 -21.05 -9.94
CA SER A 364 -21.99 -22.12 -10.42
C SER A 364 -21.93 -22.35 -11.94
N TYR A 365 -21.31 -21.44 -12.70
CA TYR A 365 -21.06 -21.61 -14.14
C TYR A 365 -19.65 -22.14 -14.45
N LEU A 366 -18.91 -22.61 -13.44
CA LEU A 366 -17.57 -23.17 -13.63
C LEU A 366 -17.64 -24.42 -14.50
N GLN A 367 -17.03 -24.34 -15.68
CA GLN A 367 -17.06 -25.40 -16.69
C GLN A 367 -15.84 -26.32 -16.56
N PHE A 368 -14.71 -25.77 -16.12
CA PHE A 368 -13.45 -26.49 -16.01
C PHE A 368 -12.96 -26.54 -14.56
N GLY A 369 -12.81 -27.76 -14.03
CA GLY A 369 -12.29 -28.03 -12.69
C GLY A 369 -13.32 -27.91 -11.56
N SER A 370 -12.83 -27.72 -10.33
CA SER A 370 -13.67 -27.43 -9.16
C SER A 370 -13.00 -26.47 -8.19
N ILE A 371 -13.81 -25.68 -7.49
CA ILE A 371 -13.35 -24.86 -6.37
C ILE A 371 -14.18 -25.18 -5.12
N THR A 372 -13.51 -25.36 -3.99
CA THR A 372 -14.15 -25.48 -2.68
C THR A 372 -13.84 -24.23 -1.86
N VAL A 373 -14.87 -23.52 -1.40
CA VAL A 373 -14.75 -22.33 -0.55
C VAL A 373 -15.10 -22.71 0.87
N ILE A 374 -14.16 -22.52 1.79
CA ILE A 374 -14.30 -22.72 3.23
C ILE A 374 -14.39 -21.34 3.89
N GLU A 375 -15.52 -21.05 4.52
CA GLU A 375 -15.68 -19.81 5.31
C GLU A 375 -15.49 -20.12 6.81
N GLY A 376 -14.48 -19.50 7.41
CA GLY A 376 -14.25 -19.55 8.86
C GLY A 376 -15.17 -18.58 9.63
N GLN A 377 -15.59 -18.96 10.84
CA GLN A 377 -16.02 -18.00 11.85
C GLN A 377 -14.75 -17.50 12.55
N GLY A 378 -14.56 -16.17 12.60
CA GLY A 378 -13.39 -15.54 13.18
C GLY A 378 -13.00 -16.14 14.54
N SER A 379 -11.68 -16.29 14.73
CA SER A 379 -11.06 -16.81 15.95
C SER A 379 -11.48 -15.99 17.19
N ASN A 380 -12.56 -16.38 17.85
CA ASN A 380 -12.76 -16.06 19.25
C ASN A 380 -12.04 -17.15 20.06
N LYS A 381 -10.84 -16.83 20.57
CA LYS A 381 -10.02 -17.68 21.45
C LYS A 381 -10.71 -17.87 22.82
N THR A 382 -11.91 -18.43 22.88
CA THR A 382 -12.56 -18.83 24.14
C THR A 382 -13.73 -19.78 23.87
N ARG A 383 -13.46 -20.98 23.31
CA ARG A 383 -14.08 -22.26 23.68
C ARG A 383 -13.73 -23.37 22.69
N LYS A 384 -13.28 -24.52 23.22
CA LYS A 384 -13.27 -25.82 22.52
C LYS A 384 -14.71 -26.18 22.13
N ARG A 385 -15.16 -25.75 20.96
CA ARG A 385 -16.33 -26.26 20.26
C ARG A 385 -15.87 -26.53 18.82
N ARG A 386 -16.17 -27.71 18.28
CA ARG A 386 -15.88 -28.10 16.88
C ARG A 386 -16.16 -26.90 15.97
N LYS A 387 -15.13 -26.36 15.31
CA LYS A 387 -15.29 -25.33 14.28
C LYS A 387 -16.17 -25.91 13.18
N THR A 388 -17.42 -25.47 13.09
CA THR A 388 -18.27 -25.75 11.93
C THR A 388 -17.88 -24.74 10.86
N HIS A 389 -17.02 -25.16 9.93
CA HIS A 389 -16.74 -24.36 8.73
C HIS A 389 -17.90 -24.54 7.76
N ASN A 390 -18.34 -23.45 7.12
CA ASN A 390 -19.28 -23.56 6.01
C ASN A 390 -18.46 -23.86 4.75
N THR A 391 -18.68 -25.03 4.15
CA THR A 391 -17.95 -25.49 2.96
C THR A 391 -18.90 -25.50 1.76
N PHE A 392 -18.48 -24.87 0.67
CA PHE A 392 -19.24 -24.78 -0.58
C PHE A 392 -18.36 -25.25 -1.74
N THR A 393 -18.81 -26.24 -2.51
CA THR A 393 -18.05 -26.75 -3.67
C THR A 393 -18.80 -26.44 -4.96
N PHE A 394 -18.07 -25.95 -5.97
CA PHE A 394 -18.57 -25.59 -7.29
C PHE A 394 -17.76 -26.32 -8.37
N GLY A 395 -18.38 -26.57 -9.52
CA GLY A 395 -17.78 -27.35 -10.62
C GLY A 395 -17.96 -28.86 -10.49
N ASN A 396 -17.27 -29.61 -11.35
CA ASN A 396 -17.38 -31.07 -11.36
C ASN A 396 -16.57 -31.68 -10.22
N LYS A 397 -17.17 -32.57 -9.42
CA LYS A 397 -16.45 -33.28 -8.34
C LYS A 397 -15.23 -34.00 -8.92
N PRO A 398 -14.09 -34.06 -8.18
CA PRO A 398 -12.91 -34.79 -8.62
C PRO A 398 -13.30 -36.23 -8.96
N GLN A 399 -13.23 -36.59 -10.24
CA GLN A 399 -13.18 -38.00 -10.61
C GLN A 399 -11.85 -38.53 -10.06
N LYS A 400 -11.89 -39.68 -9.37
CA LYS A 400 -10.67 -40.42 -9.05
C LYS A 400 -9.92 -40.66 -10.36
N LEU A 401 -8.83 -39.94 -10.58
CA LEU A 401 -7.99 -40.13 -11.75
C LEU A 401 -7.50 -41.58 -11.76
N ASN A 402 -7.67 -42.23 -12.91
CA ASN A 402 -7.12 -43.55 -13.16
C ASN A 402 -5.60 -43.40 -13.24
N PRO A 403 -4.79 -44.01 -12.35
CA PRO A 403 -3.35 -43.78 -12.26
C PRO A 403 -2.56 -44.20 -13.51
N LYS A 404 -3.22 -44.79 -14.52
CA LYS A 404 -2.61 -45.21 -15.79
C LYS A 404 -2.44 -44.10 -16.84
N PHE A 405 -2.86 -42.86 -16.57
CA PHE A 405 -2.69 -41.72 -17.48
C PHE A 405 -1.87 -40.56 -16.89
N SER A 406 -1.02 -40.80 -15.88
CA SER A 406 -0.03 -39.83 -15.41
C SER A 406 1.22 -39.86 -16.31
N GLY A 407 1.04 -39.56 -17.60
CA GLY A 407 2.14 -38.97 -18.36
C GLY A 407 2.25 -37.52 -17.88
N GLU A 408 3.31 -37.19 -17.14
CA GLU A 408 3.57 -35.87 -16.56
C GLU A 408 3.80 -34.82 -17.67
N VAL A 409 2.72 -34.40 -18.32
CA VAL A 409 2.71 -33.18 -19.13
C VAL A 409 2.29 -32.05 -18.21
N ALA A 410 3.21 -31.12 -17.95
CA ALA A 410 2.95 -29.93 -17.14
C ALA A 410 1.66 -29.24 -17.61
N GLY A 411 0.71 -29.05 -16.69
CA GLY A 411 -0.53 -28.33 -16.96
C GLY A 411 -1.74 -29.16 -17.39
N ASN A 412 -1.67 -30.50 -17.50
CA ASN A 412 -2.84 -31.31 -17.91
C ASN A 412 -3.56 -32.06 -16.77
N HIS A 413 -3.33 -31.70 -15.51
CA HIS A 413 -4.05 -32.27 -14.37
C HIS A 413 -5.43 -31.61 -14.16
N ALA A 414 -6.33 -32.35 -13.51
CA ALA A 414 -7.60 -31.79 -13.08
C ALA A 414 -7.36 -30.63 -12.11
N LEU A 415 -7.98 -29.48 -12.37
CA LEU A 415 -7.81 -28.27 -11.58
C LEU A 415 -8.78 -28.27 -10.41
N HIS A 416 -8.22 -28.36 -9.21
CA HIS A 416 -8.96 -28.33 -7.95
C HIS A 416 -8.28 -27.33 -7.02
N ALA A 417 -9.05 -26.45 -6.39
CA ALA A 417 -8.55 -25.51 -5.40
C ALA A 417 -9.50 -25.45 -4.18
N VAL A 418 -8.93 -25.45 -2.99
CA VAL A 418 -9.61 -25.27 -1.70
C VAL A 418 -9.22 -23.91 -1.15
N LEU A 419 -10.11 -22.95 -1.31
CA LEU A 419 -9.98 -21.57 -0.85
C LEU A 419 -10.53 -21.43 0.57
N GLU A 420 -9.70 -21.05 1.54
CA GLU A 420 -10.15 -20.69 2.89
C GLU A 420 -10.24 -19.16 3.03
N VAL A 421 -11.45 -18.64 3.27
CA VAL A 421 -11.69 -17.20 3.43
C VAL A 421 -11.71 -16.84 4.90
N HIS A 422 -10.74 -16.03 5.32
CA HIS A 422 -10.61 -15.53 6.69
C HIS A 422 -11.33 -14.19 6.89
N ASN A 423 -11.38 -13.35 5.85
CA ASN A 423 -12.07 -12.06 5.86
C ASN A 423 -13.12 -11.97 4.74
N LYS A 424 -14.39 -11.72 5.10
CA LYS A 424 -15.52 -11.68 4.15
C LYS A 424 -15.52 -10.44 3.25
N ASP A 425 -14.78 -9.39 3.60
CA ASP A 425 -14.59 -8.21 2.76
C ASP A 425 -13.96 -8.57 1.40
N PHE A 426 -13.23 -9.68 1.34
CA PHE A 426 -12.70 -10.30 0.12
C PHE A 426 -13.73 -10.32 -1.03
N TYR A 427 -14.97 -10.76 -0.76
CA TYR A 427 -15.99 -10.92 -1.81
C TYR A 427 -16.33 -9.62 -2.50
N ARG A 428 -16.40 -8.53 -1.73
CA ARG A 428 -16.67 -7.19 -2.24
C ARG A 428 -15.46 -6.67 -3.01
N LYS A 429 -14.26 -6.78 -2.44
CA LYS A 429 -12.99 -6.35 -3.06
C LYS A 429 -12.80 -7.00 -4.43
N LEU A 430 -12.99 -8.32 -4.51
CA LEU A 430 -12.85 -9.08 -5.75
C LEU A 430 -13.78 -8.56 -6.87
N ILE A 431 -15.04 -8.28 -6.56
CA ILE A 431 -16.02 -7.79 -7.56
C ILE A 431 -15.72 -6.35 -8.00
N THR A 432 -15.20 -5.51 -7.09
CA THR A 432 -14.94 -4.09 -7.41
C THR A 432 -13.58 -3.83 -8.04
N GLY A 433 -12.57 -4.66 -7.71
CA GLY A 433 -11.18 -4.42 -8.07
C GLY A 433 -10.51 -5.51 -8.91
N GLY A 434 -11.25 -6.56 -9.31
CA GLY A 434 -10.77 -7.55 -10.27
C GLY A 434 -9.57 -8.37 -9.78
N ASP A 435 -8.66 -8.66 -10.71
CA ASP A 435 -7.42 -9.41 -10.51
C ASP A 435 -6.43 -8.71 -9.58
N ILE A 436 -6.32 -7.37 -9.64
CA ILE A 436 -5.49 -6.61 -8.72
C ILE A 436 -6.00 -6.77 -7.28
N ALA A 437 -7.31 -6.64 -7.04
CA ALA A 437 -7.87 -6.83 -5.70
C ALA A 437 -7.83 -8.29 -5.22
N LEU A 438 -7.86 -9.27 -6.14
CA LEU A 438 -7.59 -10.67 -5.81
C LEU A 438 -6.18 -10.82 -5.24
N ALA A 439 -5.18 -10.23 -5.90
CA ALA A 439 -3.80 -10.23 -5.43
C ALA A 439 -3.63 -9.48 -4.10
N ASP A 440 -4.14 -8.25 -3.99
CA ASP A 440 -4.03 -7.44 -2.77
C ASP A 440 -4.62 -8.16 -1.55
N SER A 441 -5.78 -8.79 -1.71
CA SER A 441 -6.41 -9.55 -0.63
C SER A 441 -5.64 -10.81 -0.26
N TYR A 442 -4.97 -11.46 -1.23
CA TYR A 442 -4.04 -12.55 -0.94
C TYR A 442 -2.83 -12.05 -0.14
N ILE A 443 -2.20 -10.97 -0.59
CA ILE A 443 -1.02 -10.35 0.04
C ILE A 443 -1.34 -9.96 1.49
N ASN A 444 -2.53 -9.41 1.75
CA ASN A 444 -3.00 -9.03 3.08
C ASN A 444 -3.44 -10.20 3.98
N GLY A 445 -3.34 -11.45 3.52
CA GLY A 445 -3.73 -12.63 4.30
C GLY A 445 -5.24 -12.77 4.53
N GLU A 446 -6.07 -12.18 3.66
CA GLU A 446 -7.53 -12.22 3.81
C GLU A 446 -8.13 -13.58 3.46
N TRP A 447 -7.40 -14.38 2.69
CA TRP A 447 -7.72 -15.75 2.30
C TRP A 447 -6.46 -16.54 1.98
N GLU A 448 -6.58 -17.86 2.01
CA GLU A 448 -5.52 -18.81 1.64
C GLU A 448 -6.08 -19.89 0.71
N VAL A 449 -5.18 -20.60 0.06
CA VAL A 449 -5.51 -21.67 -0.88
C VAL A 449 -4.44 -22.76 -0.84
N ASP A 450 -4.86 -24.01 -1.05
CA ASP A 450 -3.97 -25.16 -1.11
C ASP A 450 -3.05 -25.15 -2.35
N ASP A 451 -3.58 -24.74 -3.50
CA ASP A 451 -2.84 -24.58 -4.76
C ASP A 451 -3.22 -23.27 -5.46
N LEU A 452 -2.36 -22.26 -5.27
CA LEU A 452 -2.55 -20.93 -5.84
C LEU A 452 -2.43 -20.93 -7.36
N THR A 453 -1.49 -21.70 -7.92
CA THR A 453 -1.33 -21.85 -9.37
C THR A 453 -2.60 -22.46 -9.97
N ALA A 454 -3.15 -23.52 -9.37
CA ALA A 454 -4.41 -24.11 -9.84
C ALA A 454 -5.59 -23.13 -9.77
N LEU A 455 -5.70 -22.32 -8.71
CA LEU A 455 -6.75 -21.30 -8.59
C LEU A 455 -6.68 -20.25 -9.71
N ILE A 456 -5.48 -19.76 -10.02
CA ILE A 456 -5.30 -18.74 -11.08
C ILE A 456 -5.61 -19.37 -12.45
N ARG A 457 -5.17 -20.60 -12.70
CA ARG A 457 -5.49 -21.36 -13.92
C ARG A 457 -6.98 -21.64 -14.07
N LEU A 458 -7.69 -21.93 -12.97
CA LEU A 458 -9.16 -22.04 -12.97
C LEU A 458 -9.80 -20.74 -13.44
N GLY A 459 -9.33 -19.59 -12.96
CA GLY A 459 -9.77 -18.28 -13.42
C GLY A 459 -9.55 -18.08 -14.93
N ALA A 460 -8.34 -18.37 -15.41
CA ALA A 460 -7.95 -18.21 -16.81
C ALA A 460 -8.76 -19.10 -17.77
N ARG A 461 -9.03 -20.37 -17.42
CA ARG A 461 -9.83 -21.30 -18.24
C ARG A 461 -11.32 -20.95 -18.26
N ASN A 462 -11.81 -20.31 -17.21
CA ASN A 462 -13.23 -19.97 -17.07
C ASN A 462 -13.49 -18.48 -17.39
N LYS A 463 -12.96 -17.95 -18.51
CA LYS A 463 -13.10 -16.53 -18.93
C LYS A 463 -14.55 -15.99 -18.87
N LYS A 464 -15.56 -16.85 -19.10
CA LYS A 464 -16.99 -16.50 -18.98
C LYS A 464 -17.40 -16.09 -17.56
N ILE A 465 -16.72 -16.58 -16.52
CA ILE A 465 -16.88 -16.15 -15.14
C ILE A 465 -16.30 -14.74 -14.99
N SER A 466 -15.09 -14.50 -15.49
CA SER A 466 -14.43 -13.19 -15.45
C SER A 466 -15.27 -12.10 -16.14
N HIS A 467 -15.80 -12.37 -17.34
CA HIS A 467 -16.70 -11.44 -18.04
C HIS A 467 -18.02 -11.16 -17.29
N LYS A 468 -18.52 -12.10 -16.49
CA LYS A 468 -19.73 -11.92 -15.67
C LYS A 468 -19.46 -11.21 -14.34
N LEU A 469 -18.23 -11.29 -13.83
CA LEU A 469 -17.75 -10.53 -12.67
C LEU A 469 -17.35 -9.10 -13.07
N ASP A 470 -16.93 -8.88 -14.33
CA ASP A 470 -16.65 -7.57 -14.92
C ASP A 470 -17.93 -6.74 -15.17
N GLY A 471 -18.45 -6.14 -14.10
CA GLY A 471 -19.52 -5.15 -14.16
C GLY A 471 -19.05 -3.78 -14.69
N LYS A 472 -19.99 -2.85 -14.92
CA LYS A 472 -19.68 -1.45 -15.35
C LYS A 472 -18.71 -0.72 -14.40
N LEU A 473 -18.61 -1.11 -13.13
CA LEU A 473 -17.66 -0.56 -12.17
C LEU A 473 -16.20 -1.01 -12.41
N SER A 474 -15.94 -2.23 -12.89
CA SER A 474 -14.55 -2.70 -13.14
C SER A 474 -13.90 -1.97 -14.32
N LYS A 475 -14.70 -1.52 -15.30
CA LYS A 475 -14.21 -0.68 -16.41
C LYS A 475 -13.69 0.69 -15.94
N LEU A 476 -14.30 1.24 -14.89
CA LEU A 476 -13.93 2.55 -14.34
C LEU A 476 -12.62 2.49 -13.56
N THR A 477 -12.41 1.41 -12.80
CA THR A 477 -11.14 1.13 -12.10
C THR A 477 -10.02 0.78 -13.08
N LYS A 478 -10.28 -0.06 -14.09
CA LYS A 478 -9.32 -0.38 -15.16
C LYS A 478 -8.85 0.87 -15.92
N THR A 479 -9.75 1.82 -16.18
CA THR A 479 -9.39 3.11 -16.83
C THR A 479 -8.50 4.00 -15.94
N PHE A 480 -8.72 3.98 -14.62
CA PHE A 480 -7.89 4.73 -13.66
C PHE A 480 -6.49 4.11 -13.56
N GLU A 481 -6.39 2.79 -13.42
CA GLU A 481 -5.11 2.08 -13.38
C GLU A 481 -4.35 2.20 -14.71
N PHE A 482 -5.04 2.16 -15.85
CA PHE A 482 -4.44 2.43 -17.16
C PHE A 482 -3.80 3.84 -17.24
N LYS A 483 -4.48 4.88 -16.74
CA LYS A 483 -3.93 6.24 -16.70
C LYS A 483 -2.72 6.36 -15.75
N LYS A 484 -2.71 5.64 -14.64
CA LYS A 484 -1.60 5.55 -13.70
C LYS A 484 -0.41 4.80 -14.31
N HIS A 485 -0.64 3.71 -15.02
CA HIS A 485 0.38 2.97 -15.78
C HIS A 485 1.02 3.87 -16.86
N LYS A 486 0.21 4.60 -17.64
CA LYS A 486 0.72 5.55 -18.65
C LYS A 486 1.62 6.65 -18.07
N SER A 487 1.47 6.99 -16.79
CA SER A 487 2.35 7.95 -16.10
C SER A 487 3.73 7.41 -15.70
N ARG A 488 3.95 6.10 -15.85
CA ARG A 488 5.19 5.37 -15.55
C ARG A 488 5.94 4.91 -16.81
N SER A 489 5.71 5.57 -17.95
CA SER A 489 6.36 5.25 -19.21
C SER A 489 7.90 5.24 -19.12
N ASN A 490 8.54 4.35 -19.89
CA ASN A 490 10.00 4.14 -19.90
C ASN A 490 10.75 5.16 -20.78
N THR A 491 10.49 6.46 -20.56
CA THR A 491 11.38 7.51 -21.08
C THR A 491 12.80 7.31 -20.55
N VAL A 492 13.81 7.89 -21.20
CA VAL A 492 15.21 7.84 -20.75
C VAL A 492 15.37 8.23 -19.27
N SER A 493 14.64 9.25 -18.82
CA SER A 493 14.67 9.70 -17.42
C SER A 493 14.01 8.73 -16.44
N ASN A 494 12.98 7.98 -16.88
CA ASN A 494 12.15 7.14 -16.01
C ASN A 494 12.56 5.66 -16.02
N SER A 495 13.21 5.18 -17.09
CA SER A 495 13.70 3.80 -17.20
C SER A 495 14.60 3.44 -16.01
N LYS A 496 15.47 4.37 -15.58
CA LYS A 496 16.32 4.16 -14.40
C LYS A 496 15.49 3.96 -13.12
N SER A 497 14.46 4.79 -12.87
CA SER A 497 13.62 4.65 -11.68
C SER A 497 12.77 3.37 -11.68
N ASN A 498 12.28 2.95 -12.85
CA ASN A 498 11.48 1.72 -12.97
C ASN A 498 12.34 0.47 -12.75
N ILE A 499 13.58 0.47 -13.25
CA ILE A 499 14.55 -0.62 -13.04
C ILE A 499 15.06 -0.64 -11.59
N LEU A 500 15.40 0.52 -11.00
CA LEU A 500 15.82 0.61 -9.60
C LEU A 500 14.74 0.08 -8.63
N ALA A 501 13.47 0.40 -8.87
CA ALA A 501 12.37 -0.03 -7.99
C ALA A 501 12.20 -1.57 -7.92
N HIS A 502 12.62 -2.32 -8.94
CA HIS A 502 12.49 -3.78 -8.97
C HIS A 502 13.80 -4.50 -8.62
N TYR A 503 14.96 -4.00 -9.06
CA TYR A 503 16.25 -4.69 -8.90
C TYR A 503 17.06 -4.28 -7.65
N ASP A 504 16.61 -3.27 -6.87
CA ASP A 504 17.21 -2.92 -5.56
C ASP A 504 16.67 -3.78 -4.38
N LEU A 505 15.99 -4.90 -4.66
CA LEU A 505 15.62 -5.91 -3.66
C LEU A 505 16.84 -6.73 -3.14
N GLY A 506 18.06 -6.30 -3.47
CA GLY A 506 19.32 -6.91 -3.03
C GLY A 506 19.66 -8.21 -3.76
N ASN A 507 20.94 -8.39 -4.11
CA ASN A 507 21.41 -9.60 -4.79
C ASN A 507 21.17 -10.87 -3.95
N ASP A 508 21.24 -10.77 -2.63
CA ASP A 508 21.06 -11.89 -1.69
C ASP A 508 19.67 -12.53 -1.82
N MET A 509 18.64 -11.73 -2.07
CA MET A 509 17.28 -12.23 -2.28
C MET A 509 17.19 -13.04 -3.58
N TYR A 510 17.74 -12.52 -4.68
CA TYR A 510 17.78 -13.24 -5.96
C TYR A 510 18.61 -14.53 -5.88
N GLN A 511 19.73 -14.52 -5.16
CA GLN A 511 20.56 -15.70 -4.93
C GLN A 511 19.82 -16.82 -4.20
N SER A 512 18.80 -16.51 -3.39
CA SER A 512 18.01 -17.52 -2.67
C SER A 512 17.18 -18.44 -3.58
N PHE A 513 16.92 -18.04 -4.83
CA PHE A 513 16.06 -18.80 -5.73
C PHE A 513 16.55 -18.95 -7.18
N LEU A 514 17.51 -18.12 -7.60
CA LEU A 514 18.18 -18.30 -8.89
C LEU A 514 19.28 -19.37 -8.77
N ASP A 515 19.69 -19.91 -9.91
CA ASP A 515 20.89 -20.75 -9.99
C ASP A 515 22.17 -19.90 -9.97
N ASP A 516 23.33 -20.56 -9.89
CA ASP A 516 24.65 -19.90 -9.83
C ASP A 516 24.96 -18.99 -11.03
N SER A 517 24.28 -19.19 -12.17
CA SER A 517 24.41 -18.29 -13.31
C SER A 517 23.73 -16.93 -13.09
N MET A 518 22.89 -16.78 -12.05
CA MET A 518 22.08 -15.60 -11.74
C MET A 518 21.24 -15.14 -12.93
N MET A 519 20.66 -16.09 -13.67
CA MET A 519 19.79 -15.79 -14.80
C MET A 519 18.34 -15.62 -14.34
N TYR A 520 17.90 -14.37 -14.21
CA TYR A 520 16.49 -14.03 -14.01
C TYR A 520 15.76 -13.93 -15.36
N SER A 521 15.69 -15.06 -16.06
CA SER A 521 15.00 -15.24 -17.36
C SER A 521 14.63 -16.71 -17.52
N SER A 522 13.72 -17.02 -18.45
CA SER A 522 13.31 -18.40 -18.76
C SER A 522 14.49 -19.32 -19.03
N ALA A 523 14.52 -20.50 -18.40
CA ALA A 523 15.40 -21.58 -18.81
C ALA A 523 14.81 -22.36 -20.01
N ILE A 524 15.57 -23.30 -20.57
CA ILE A 524 15.08 -24.29 -21.57
C ILE A 524 15.51 -25.67 -21.08
N TYR A 525 14.57 -26.56 -20.78
CA TYR A 525 14.88 -27.85 -20.18
C TYR A 525 15.28 -28.86 -21.26
N PRO A 526 16.52 -29.40 -21.24
CA PRO A 526 16.96 -30.35 -22.27
C PRO A 526 16.28 -31.72 -22.15
N ALA A 527 15.78 -32.06 -20.96
CA ALA A 527 15.07 -33.30 -20.67
C ALA A 527 14.22 -33.14 -19.40
N PRO A 528 13.18 -33.98 -19.22
CA PRO A 528 12.47 -34.06 -17.94
C PRO A 528 13.43 -34.37 -16.78
N GLY A 529 13.27 -33.65 -15.66
CA GLY A 529 14.10 -33.83 -14.47
C GLY A 529 15.45 -33.12 -14.48
N ALA A 530 15.80 -32.39 -15.56
CA ALA A 530 16.97 -31.52 -15.56
C ALA A 530 16.85 -30.44 -14.48
N THR A 531 17.98 -30.12 -13.84
CA THR A 531 18.05 -29.04 -12.84
C THR A 531 17.91 -27.66 -13.49
N LEU A 532 17.52 -26.65 -12.71
CA LEU A 532 17.44 -25.27 -13.19
C LEU A 532 18.78 -24.80 -13.79
N TYR A 533 19.91 -25.13 -13.16
CA TYR A 533 21.24 -24.82 -13.67
C TYR A 533 21.48 -25.43 -15.05
N GLU A 534 21.24 -26.74 -15.22
CA GLU A 534 21.39 -27.43 -16.51
C GLU A 534 20.49 -26.81 -17.58
N ALA A 535 19.26 -26.45 -17.23
CA ALA A 535 18.32 -25.79 -18.14
C ALA A 535 18.76 -24.37 -18.53
N GLN A 536 19.37 -23.61 -17.61
CA GLN A 536 19.92 -22.29 -17.91
C GLN A 536 21.16 -22.40 -18.81
N GLN A 537 22.07 -23.34 -18.54
CA GLN A 537 23.21 -23.62 -19.42
C GLN A 537 22.75 -24.06 -20.81
N HIS A 538 21.73 -24.92 -20.89
CA HIS A 538 21.15 -25.33 -22.16
C HIS A 538 20.55 -24.16 -22.93
N LYS A 539 19.80 -23.28 -22.27
CA LYS A 539 19.28 -22.03 -22.89
C LYS A 539 20.41 -21.17 -23.46
N LEU A 540 21.49 -20.96 -22.71
CA LEU A 540 22.63 -20.16 -23.17
C LEU A 540 23.31 -20.79 -24.39
N LYS A 541 23.50 -22.11 -24.37
CA LYS A 541 23.99 -22.86 -25.55
C LYS A 541 23.08 -22.68 -26.77
N THR A 542 21.78 -22.79 -26.57
CA THR A 542 20.77 -22.66 -27.64
C THR A 542 20.82 -21.26 -28.25
N LEU A 543 20.94 -20.20 -27.44
CA LEU A 543 21.10 -18.83 -27.93
C LEU A 543 22.40 -18.62 -28.70
N CYS A 544 23.54 -19.11 -28.20
CA CYS A 544 24.81 -19.04 -28.93
C CYS A 544 24.77 -19.82 -30.25
N THR A 545 24.06 -20.95 -30.28
CA THR A 545 23.82 -21.73 -31.51
C THR A 545 22.94 -20.97 -32.49
N LEU A 546 21.89 -20.30 -31.99
CA LEU A 546 20.98 -19.48 -32.80
C LEU A 546 21.73 -18.32 -33.47
N LEU A 547 22.68 -17.73 -32.76
CA LEU A 547 23.58 -16.68 -33.24
C LEU A 547 24.66 -17.19 -34.21
N GLU A 548 24.88 -18.50 -34.32
CA GLU A 548 26.03 -19.07 -35.05
C GLU A 548 27.34 -18.44 -34.59
N LEU A 549 27.55 -18.44 -33.27
CA LEU A 549 28.65 -17.72 -32.62
C LEU A 549 29.99 -18.41 -32.88
N THR A 550 31.01 -17.61 -33.20
CA THR A 550 32.39 -18.01 -33.47
C THR A 550 33.39 -17.21 -32.60
N PRO A 551 34.64 -17.67 -32.44
CA PRO A 551 35.66 -16.94 -31.68
C PRO A 551 36.01 -15.55 -32.22
N GLU A 552 35.82 -15.33 -33.52
CA GLU A 552 36.13 -14.08 -34.20
C GLU A 552 35.03 -13.02 -34.06
N ASP A 553 33.83 -13.41 -33.62
CA ASP A 553 32.69 -12.52 -33.51
C ASP A 553 32.85 -11.49 -32.37
N HIS A 554 32.33 -10.29 -32.62
CA HIS A 554 32.03 -9.31 -31.58
C HIS A 554 30.51 -9.21 -31.36
N VAL A 555 30.06 -9.59 -30.17
CA VAL A 555 28.65 -9.59 -29.75
C VAL A 555 28.32 -8.31 -28.98
N ILE A 556 27.18 -7.68 -29.29
CA ILE A 556 26.55 -6.69 -28.42
C ILE A 556 25.36 -7.31 -27.68
N GLU A 557 25.41 -7.29 -26.35
CA GLU A 557 24.32 -7.69 -25.47
C GLU A 557 23.59 -6.46 -24.92
N ILE A 558 22.29 -6.36 -25.19
CA ILE A 558 21.41 -5.35 -24.61
C ILE A 558 20.71 -5.95 -23.40
N GLY A 559 21.12 -5.52 -22.20
CA GLY A 559 20.62 -6.03 -20.93
C GLY A 559 21.54 -7.08 -20.31
N THR A 560 22.61 -6.64 -19.64
CA THR A 560 23.61 -7.53 -19.02
C THR A 560 23.05 -8.51 -18.00
N GLY A 561 21.97 -8.14 -17.28
CA GLY A 561 21.61 -8.81 -16.04
C GLY A 561 22.81 -8.83 -15.08
N TRP A 562 23.14 -10.00 -14.53
CA TRP A 562 24.34 -10.21 -13.71
C TRP A 562 25.53 -10.78 -14.51
N GLY A 563 25.51 -10.69 -15.85
CA GLY A 563 26.61 -11.10 -16.73
C GLY A 563 26.60 -12.57 -17.17
N GLY A 564 25.50 -13.31 -16.92
CA GLY A 564 25.44 -14.75 -17.19
C GLY A 564 25.69 -15.13 -18.66
N PHE A 565 25.05 -14.44 -19.61
CA PHE A 565 25.31 -14.68 -21.03
C PHE A 565 26.71 -14.25 -21.46
N ALA A 566 27.14 -13.03 -21.12
CA ALA A 566 28.46 -12.53 -21.51
C ALA A 566 29.60 -13.46 -21.06
N ILE A 567 29.53 -13.94 -19.81
CA ILE A 567 30.51 -14.88 -19.25
C ILE A 567 30.44 -16.21 -20.01
N TYR A 568 29.25 -16.76 -20.25
CA TYR A 568 29.08 -18.03 -20.96
C TYR A 568 29.63 -17.95 -22.40
N ALA A 569 29.23 -16.93 -23.16
CA ALA A 569 29.64 -16.75 -24.55
C ALA A 569 31.16 -16.60 -24.67
N ALA A 570 31.78 -15.72 -23.87
CA ALA A 570 33.22 -15.52 -23.89
C ALA A 570 34.00 -16.78 -23.44
N THR A 571 33.48 -17.54 -22.47
CA THR A 571 34.12 -18.78 -21.99
C THR A 571 34.05 -19.91 -23.02
N HIS A 572 32.88 -20.16 -23.59
CA HIS A 572 32.65 -21.35 -24.41
C HIS A 572 32.92 -21.15 -25.90
N TYR A 573 32.82 -19.90 -26.39
CA TYR A 573 33.01 -19.58 -27.80
C TYR A 573 34.22 -18.67 -28.05
N GLY A 574 34.81 -18.06 -27.01
CA GLY A 574 36.01 -17.23 -27.14
C GLY A 574 35.79 -15.86 -27.79
N CYS A 575 34.54 -15.52 -28.13
CA CYS A 575 34.15 -14.27 -28.78
C CYS A 575 34.38 -13.05 -27.86
N GLN A 576 34.31 -11.86 -28.46
CA GLN A 576 34.27 -10.61 -27.70
C GLN A 576 32.82 -10.25 -27.39
N VAL A 577 32.56 -9.74 -26.19
CA VAL A 577 31.21 -9.31 -25.78
C VAL A 577 31.27 -7.87 -25.27
N THR A 578 30.52 -6.97 -25.88
CA THR A 578 30.14 -5.70 -25.26
C THR A 578 28.75 -5.88 -24.66
N THR A 579 28.55 -5.52 -23.40
CA THR A 579 27.26 -5.68 -22.71
C THR A 579 26.92 -4.43 -21.94
N THR A 580 25.63 -4.09 -21.84
CA THR A 580 25.20 -2.87 -21.14
C THR A 580 24.06 -3.10 -20.14
N THR A 581 24.13 -2.39 -19.01
CA THR A 581 23.05 -2.26 -18.03
C THR A 581 22.97 -0.84 -17.50
N ILE A 582 21.79 -0.44 -17.03
CA ILE A 582 21.58 0.84 -16.32
C ILE A 582 21.42 0.66 -14.80
N SER A 583 21.37 -0.59 -14.32
CA SER A 583 21.26 -0.90 -12.89
C SER A 583 22.63 -0.85 -12.22
N ASP A 584 22.71 -0.08 -11.12
CA ASP A 584 23.93 0.05 -10.33
C ASP A 584 24.32 -1.30 -9.71
N ALA A 585 23.36 -2.04 -9.14
CA ALA A 585 23.59 -3.36 -8.51
C ALA A 585 24.03 -4.45 -9.50
N GLN A 586 23.38 -4.51 -10.67
CA GLN A 586 23.75 -5.44 -11.73
C GLN A 586 25.14 -5.15 -12.29
N TYR A 587 25.47 -3.87 -12.51
CA TYR A 587 26.77 -3.47 -13.02
C TYR A 587 27.90 -3.92 -12.08
N GLU A 588 27.78 -3.63 -10.77
CA GLU A 588 28.83 -3.99 -9.81
C GLU A 588 29.01 -5.51 -9.69
N GLU A 589 27.90 -6.26 -9.67
CA GLU A 589 27.96 -7.72 -9.55
C GLU A 589 28.45 -8.40 -10.85
N ALA A 590 27.98 -7.94 -12.01
CA ALA A 590 28.50 -8.42 -13.30
C ALA A 590 30.00 -8.14 -13.44
N LYS A 591 30.45 -6.94 -13.05
CA LYS A 591 31.88 -6.58 -13.03
C LYS A 591 32.69 -7.53 -12.15
N ARG A 592 32.20 -7.82 -10.94
CA ARG A 592 32.83 -8.77 -10.01
C ARG A 592 32.94 -10.17 -10.61
N ARG A 593 31.85 -10.69 -11.19
CA ARG A 593 31.80 -12.04 -11.79
C ARG A 593 32.68 -12.16 -13.03
N VAL A 594 32.69 -11.15 -13.91
CA VAL A 594 33.57 -11.10 -15.09
C VAL A 594 35.06 -11.12 -14.69
N HIS A 595 35.43 -10.33 -13.67
CA HIS A 595 36.80 -10.33 -13.15
C HIS A 595 37.18 -11.69 -12.53
N GLN A 596 36.29 -12.28 -11.74
CA GLN A 596 36.52 -13.61 -11.16
C GLN A 596 36.66 -14.73 -12.19
N ALA A 597 35.95 -14.62 -13.31
CA ALA A 597 36.08 -15.54 -14.44
C ALA A 597 37.36 -15.30 -15.28
N GLY A 598 38.12 -14.23 -15.02
CA GLY A 598 39.32 -13.89 -15.79
C GLY A 598 39.03 -13.37 -17.21
N LEU A 599 37.81 -12.88 -17.47
CA LEU A 599 37.32 -12.52 -18.81
C LEU A 599 37.34 -11.02 -19.10
N SER A 600 38.02 -10.22 -18.27
CA SER A 600 38.05 -8.75 -18.42
C SER A 600 38.67 -8.27 -19.74
N SER A 601 39.45 -9.10 -20.44
CA SER A 601 39.98 -8.80 -21.78
C SER A 601 39.02 -9.14 -22.93
N LYS A 602 37.97 -9.92 -22.65
CA LYS A 602 36.98 -10.38 -23.64
C LYS A 602 35.63 -9.70 -23.47
N ILE A 603 35.33 -9.21 -22.28
CA ILE A 603 34.03 -8.61 -21.94
C ILE A 603 34.19 -7.13 -21.61
N THR A 604 33.56 -6.28 -22.42
CA THR A 604 33.41 -4.84 -22.17
C THR A 604 32.06 -4.58 -21.52
N LEU A 605 32.06 -4.23 -20.23
CA LEU A 605 30.85 -3.93 -19.46
C LEU A 605 30.58 -2.41 -19.43
N LEU A 606 29.45 -2.00 -20.00
CA LEU A 606 28.99 -0.62 -20.07
C LEU A 606 27.89 -0.35 -19.04
N LYS A 607 27.90 0.87 -18.49
CA LYS A 607 26.87 1.37 -17.58
C LYS A 607 26.01 2.43 -18.27
N GLN A 608 25.40 2.04 -19.37
CA GLN A 608 24.81 2.98 -20.32
C GLN A 608 23.42 2.51 -20.79
N ASP A 609 22.55 3.46 -21.09
CA ASP A 609 21.28 3.16 -21.76
C ASP A 609 21.53 2.66 -23.18
N TYR A 610 20.82 1.60 -23.58
CA TYR A 610 20.98 0.97 -24.89
C TYR A 610 20.75 1.96 -26.06
N ARG A 611 19.92 2.99 -25.85
CA ARG A 611 19.62 4.03 -26.84
C ARG A 611 20.84 4.86 -27.22
N HIS A 612 21.86 4.88 -26.38
CA HIS A 612 23.12 5.60 -26.63
C HIS A 612 24.23 4.68 -27.14
N LEU A 613 23.99 3.38 -27.31
CA LEU A 613 25.00 2.49 -27.88
C LEU A 613 25.31 2.89 -29.32
N GLU A 614 26.59 2.73 -29.66
CA GLU A 614 27.19 3.06 -30.96
C GLU A 614 28.09 1.91 -31.43
N GLY A 615 28.50 1.95 -32.70
CA GLY A 615 29.34 0.95 -33.34
C GLY A 615 28.55 -0.06 -34.19
N GLN A 616 29.26 -1.05 -34.72
CA GLN A 616 28.68 -2.18 -35.45
C GLN A 616 29.29 -3.51 -35.00
N TYR A 617 28.42 -4.47 -34.77
CA TYR A 617 28.72 -5.77 -34.18
C TYR A 617 28.31 -6.90 -35.12
N ASP A 618 29.00 -8.03 -35.03
CA ASP A 618 28.70 -9.22 -35.83
C ASP A 618 27.38 -9.85 -35.37
N LYS A 619 27.16 -9.86 -34.06
CA LYS A 619 26.01 -10.50 -33.41
C LYS A 619 25.36 -9.55 -32.41
N LEU A 620 24.04 -9.59 -32.30
CA LEU A 620 23.28 -8.86 -31.29
C LEU A 620 22.40 -9.82 -30.51
N ILE A 621 22.39 -9.67 -29.19
CA ILE A 621 21.49 -10.43 -28.33
C ILE A 621 20.76 -9.53 -27.33
N SER A 622 19.51 -9.87 -27.07
CA SER A 622 18.70 -9.25 -26.02
C SER A 622 17.85 -10.35 -25.38
N ILE A 623 18.03 -10.58 -24.08
CA ILE A 623 17.32 -11.64 -23.33
C ILE A 623 16.37 -10.98 -22.34
N GLU A 624 15.06 -11.07 -22.60
CA GLU A 624 13.98 -10.60 -21.70
C GLU A 624 14.17 -9.17 -21.19
N MET A 625 14.72 -8.31 -22.05
CA MET A 625 14.93 -6.89 -21.81
C MET A 625 13.83 -6.04 -22.49
N VAL A 626 13.29 -6.50 -23.62
CA VAL A 626 12.38 -5.72 -24.49
C VAL A 626 11.06 -5.40 -23.78
N GLU A 627 10.68 -6.20 -22.80
CA GLU A 627 9.53 -6.04 -21.92
C GLU A 627 9.64 -4.76 -21.08
N ALA A 628 10.86 -4.31 -20.77
CA ALA A 628 11.13 -3.07 -20.06
C ALA A 628 11.22 -1.84 -20.97
N VAL A 629 11.04 -2.00 -22.29
CA VAL A 629 11.05 -0.89 -23.26
C VAL A 629 9.73 -0.13 -23.23
N GLY A 630 8.59 -0.84 -23.18
CA GLY A 630 7.27 -0.23 -23.30
C GLY A 630 6.82 -0.08 -24.75
N HIS A 631 5.52 -0.31 -25.01
CA HIS A 631 4.95 -0.40 -26.37
C HIS A 631 5.28 0.81 -27.27
N GLU A 632 5.20 2.04 -26.72
CA GLU A 632 5.45 3.27 -27.51
C GLU A 632 6.93 3.45 -27.95
N TYR A 633 7.86 2.72 -27.33
CA TYR A 633 9.30 2.82 -27.61
C TYR A 633 9.86 1.63 -28.39
N LEU A 634 9.02 0.63 -28.72
CA LEU A 634 9.43 -0.51 -29.54
C LEU A 634 10.05 -0.09 -30.87
N PRO A 635 9.52 0.93 -31.61
CA PRO A 635 10.15 1.36 -32.85
C PRO A 635 11.61 1.80 -32.66
N THR A 636 11.89 2.53 -31.57
CA THR A 636 13.24 2.99 -31.24
C THR A 636 14.15 1.82 -30.87
N PHE A 637 13.63 0.82 -30.15
CA PHE A 637 14.40 -0.38 -29.79
C PHE A 637 14.83 -1.17 -31.02
N PHE A 638 13.89 -1.52 -31.90
CA PHE A 638 14.21 -2.31 -33.11
C PHE A 638 15.09 -1.52 -34.09
N ALA A 639 14.85 -0.22 -34.28
CA ALA A 639 15.72 0.63 -35.09
C ALA A 639 17.16 0.69 -34.54
N LYS A 640 17.32 0.77 -33.21
CA LYS A 640 18.64 0.74 -32.58
C LYS A 640 19.32 -0.62 -32.77
N CYS A 641 18.60 -1.73 -32.60
CA CYS A 641 19.14 -3.07 -32.86
C CYS A 641 19.62 -3.21 -34.31
N ASN A 642 18.85 -2.70 -35.26
CA ASN A 642 19.21 -2.69 -36.67
C ASN A 642 20.49 -1.90 -36.96
N ALA A 643 20.64 -0.72 -36.34
CA ALA A 643 21.80 0.16 -36.55
C ALA A 643 23.10 -0.39 -35.95
N LEU A 644 23.01 -1.20 -34.89
CA LEU A 644 24.15 -1.81 -34.21
C LEU A 644 24.69 -3.05 -34.93
N LEU A 645 23.99 -3.60 -35.91
CA LEU A 645 24.43 -4.80 -36.63
C LEU A 645 25.14 -4.46 -37.94
N LYS A 646 26.23 -5.19 -38.23
CA LYS A 646 26.89 -5.20 -39.54
C LYS A 646 25.93 -5.69 -40.64
N PRO A 647 26.18 -5.40 -41.93
CA PRO A 647 25.30 -5.83 -43.03
C PRO A 647 25.07 -7.36 -43.15
N ASN A 648 25.97 -8.17 -42.59
CA ASN A 648 25.90 -9.63 -42.53
C ASN A 648 25.59 -10.16 -41.11
N GLY A 649 25.17 -9.29 -40.19
CA GLY A 649 25.00 -9.63 -38.77
C GLY A 649 23.74 -10.46 -38.46
N ILE A 650 23.75 -11.07 -37.27
CA ILE A 650 22.64 -11.92 -36.76
C ILE A 650 22.14 -11.39 -35.42
N MET A 651 20.84 -11.27 -35.26
CA MET A 651 20.15 -10.96 -34.02
C MET A 651 19.51 -12.21 -33.41
N ALA A 652 19.67 -12.39 -32.10
CA ALA A 652 18.84 -13.27 -31.28
C ALA A 652 18.06 -12.44 -30.25
N LEU A 653 16.74 -12.56 -30.26
CA LEU A 653 15.86 -11.91 -29.28
C LEU A 653 15.12 -12.98 -28.49
N GLN A 654 15.30 -13.02 -27.17
CA GLN A 654 14.39 -13.75 -26.27
C GLN A 654 13.42 -12.75 -25.65
N ALA A 655 12.11 -12.99 -25.80
CA ALA A 655 11.08 -12.09 -25.32
C ALA A 655 9.85 -12.86 -24.80
N ILE A 656 9.34 -12.45 -23.65
CA ILE A 656 8.02 -12.83 -23.17
C ILE A 656 6.98 -12.14 -24.03
N THR A 657 6.01 -12.93 -24.50
CA THR A 657 4.95 -12.46 -25.36
C THR A 657 3.58 -12.59 -24.72
N PHE A 658 2.68 -11.68 -25.07
CA PHE A 658 1.26 -11.79 -24.79
C PHE A 658 0.56 -12.41 -26.00
N ASN A 659 -0.53 -13.14 -25.77
CA ASN A 659 -1.25 -13.78 -26.87
C ASN A 659 -1.84 -12.74 -27.84
N ASP A 660 -1.67 -12.95 -29.15
CA ASP A 660 -2.05 -11.96 -30.17
C ASP A 660 -3.52 -11.53 -30.09
N GLN A 661 -4.43 -12.48 -29.81
CA GLN A 661 -5.88 -12.21 -29.80
C GLN A 661 -6.33 -11.29 -28.65
N GLY A 662 -5.51 -11.13 -27.61
CA GLY A 662 -5.82 -10.28 -26.46
C GLY A 662 -4.95 -9.03 -26.38
N TYR A 663 -4.08 -8.78 -27.35
CA TYR A 663 -3.02 -7.79 -27.23
C TYR A 663 -3.56 -6.34 -27.13
N ASP A 664 -4.55 -5.97 -27.93
CA ASP A 664 -5.15 -4.62 -27.88
C ASP A 664 -5.83 -4.35 -26.52
N ASP A 665 -6.51 -5.36 -25.97
CA ASP A 665 -7.12 -5.28 -24.64
C ASP A 665 -6.04 -5.14 -23.54
N TYR A 666 -4.96 -5.91 -23.66
CA TYR A 666 -3.79 -5.81 -22.77
C TYR A 666 -3.19 -4.41 -22.79
N LEU A 667 -2.96 -3.83 -23.98
CA LEU A 667 -2.41 -2.48 -24.13
C LEU A 667 -3.29 -1.37 -23.55
N SER A 668 -4.59 -1.62 -23.36
CA SER A 668 -5.55 -0.64 -22.84
C SER A 668 -5.87 -0.80 -21.35
N SER A 669 -5.20 -1.73 -20.66
CA SER A 669 -5.42 -2.02 -19.24
C SER A 669 -4.10 -2.13 -18.47
N ALA A 670 -4.20 -2.19 -17.15
CA ALA A 670 -3.08 -2.49 -16.27
C ALA A 670 -3.42 -3.71 -15.42
N ASP A 671 -2.48 -4.66 -15.35
CA ASP A 671 -2.65 -5.91 -14.60
C ASP A 671 -1.91 -5.88 -13.24
N PHE A 672 -1.97 -7.00 -12.52
CA PHE A 672 -1.21 -7.19 -11.28
C PHE A 672 0.29 -6.96 -11.46
N ILE A 673 0.88 -7.44 -12.57
CA ILE A 673 2.31 -7.33 -12.85
C ILE A 673 2.72 -5.86 -12.99
N GLN A 674 2.00 -5.09 -13.80
CA GLN A 674 2.20 -3.65 -13.99
C GLN A 674 1.85 -2.82 -12.75
N SER A 675 1.13 -3.38 -11.79
CA SER A 675 0.77 -2.69 -10.56
C SER A 675 1.81 -2.88 -9.45
N HIS A 676 2.35 -4.09 -9.33
CA HIS A 676 3.14 -4.51 -8.16
C HIS A 676 4.57 -4.96 -8.46
N ILE A 677 4.82 -5.53 -9.64
CA ILE A 677 6.10 -6.20 -9.95
C ILE A 677 6.91 -5.36 -10.94
N PHE A 678 6.36 -5.07 -12.12
CA PHE A 678 7.02 -4.34 -13.21
C PHE A 678 6.19 -3.13 -13.68
N PRO A 679 6.22 -1.98 -12.97
CA PRO A 679 5.29 -0.88 -13.24
C PRO A 679 5.41 -0.15 -14.58
N GLY A 680 6.51 -0.37 -15.31
CA GLY A 680 6.70 0.07 -16.69
C GLY A 680 6.78 -1.08 -17.68
N GLY A 681 6.57 -2.32 -17.24
CA GLY A 681 6.67 -3.50 -18.10
C GLY A 681 5.54 -3.53 -19.14
N CYS A 682 5.87 -3.87 -20.37
CA CYS A 682 4.88 -4.10 -21.43
C CYS A 682 5.35 -5.26 -22.30
N LEU A 683 4.57 -6.33 -22.29
CA LEU A 683 4.79 -7.45 -23.19
C LEU A 683 4.48 -7.05 -24.65
N LEU A 684 5.02 -7.81 -25.59
CA LEU A 684 4.72 -7.71 -27.02
C LEU A 684 3.91 -8.93 -27.45
N SER A 685 3.18 -8.86 -28.55
CA SER A 685 2.68 -10.07 -29.19
C SER A 685 3.64 -10.57 -30.29
N ASN A 686 3.46 -11.80 -30.76
CA ASN A 686 4.27 -12.34 -31.87
C ASN A 686 4.04 -11.53 -33.17
N GLN A 687 2.80 -11.11 -33.41
CA GLN A 687 2.47 -10.21 -34.50
C GLN A 687 3.20 -8.87 -34.35
N GLU A 688 3.24 -8.30 -33.15
CA GLU A 688 3.91 -7.02 -32.92
C GLU A 688 5.43 -7.12 -33.10
N ILE A 689 6.06 -8.20 -32.65
CA ILE A 689 7.48 -8.48 -32.94
C ILE A 689 7.72 -8.49 -34.46
N SER A 690 6.88 -9.21 -35.21
CA SER A 690 7.00 -9.30 -36.67
C SER A 690 6.79 -7.95 -37.36
N ASN A 691 5.84 -7.14 -36.88
CA ASN A 691 5.60 -5.78 -37.35
C ASN A 691 6.83 -4.90 -37.15
N GLN A 692 7.45 -4.96 -35.97
CA GLN A 692 8.62 -4.13 -35.66
C GLN A 692 9.84 -4.50 -36.49
N PHE A 693 10.10 -5.79 -36.72
CA PHE A 693 11.12 -6.21 -37.68
C PHE A 693 10.85 -5.68 -39.09
N THR A 694 9.60 -5.76 -39.55
CA THR A 694 9.19 -5.28 -40.89
C THR A 694 9.34 -3.76 -41.04
N GLN A 695 8.97 -2.99 -40.02
CA GLN A 695 8.86 -1.54 -40.13
C GLN A 695 10.16 -0.80 -39.79
N GLN A 696 11.01 -1.37 -38.94
CA GLN A 696 12.13 -0.64 -38.33
C GLN A 696 13.51 -1.20 -38.69
N THR A 697 13.54 -2.31 -39.43
CA THR A 697 14.77 -3.03 -39.74
C THR A 697 14.77 -3.51 -41.20
N ASP A 698 15.93 -3.85 -41.72
CA ASP A 698 16.07 -4.59 -42.99
C ASP A 698 16.30 -6.10 -42.74
N MET A 699 16.18 -6.55 -41.49
CA MET A 699 16.43 -7.93 -41.10
C MET A 699 15.29 -8.85 -41.50
N VAL A 700 15.64 -10.09 -41.84
CA VAL A 700 14.68 -11.15 -42.14
C VAL A 700 14.61 -12.13 -40.97
N VAL A 701 13.42 -12.30 -40.40
CA VAL A 701 13.17 -13.32 -39.38
C VAL A 701 13.30 -14.71 -40.00
N LYS A 702 14.21 -15.53 -39.46
CA LYS A 702 14.49 -16.90 -39.94
C LYS A 702 13.89 -17.97 -39.06
N SER A 703 13.67 -17.70 -37.78
CA SER A 703 13.00 -18.61 -36.86
C SER A 703 12.36 -17.86 -35.71
N LEU A 704 11.25 -18.40 -35.21
CA LEU A 704 10.60 -18.01 -33.96
C LEU A 704 10.16 -19.30 -33.27
N ILE A 705 10.71 -19.57 -32.09
CA ILE A 705 10.44 -20.80 -31.33
C ILE A 705 9.92 -20.40 -29.96
N ASP A 706 8.80 -20.99 -29.55
CA ASP A 706 8.15 -20.74 -28.26
C ASP A 706 8.56 -21.80 -27.21
N TYR A 707 8.91 -21.33 -26.01
CA TYR A 707 9.33 -22.11 -24.85
C TYR A 707 8.46 -21.80 -23.60
N GLY A 708 7.20 -21.39 -23.79
CA GLY A 708 6.30 -20.99 -22.70
C GLY A 708 6.19 -22.02 -21.57
N TYR A 709 6.17 -23.31 -21.90
CA TYR A 709 6.13 -24.37 -20.90
C TYR A 709 7.41 -24.49 -20.06
N ASP A 710 8.57 -24.22 -20.65
CA ASP A 710 9.84 -24.18 -19.92
C ASP A 710 9.87 -23.00 -18.94
N TYR A 711 9.24 -21.87 -19.28
CA TYR A 711 9.12 -20.76 -18.33
C TYR A 711 8.18 -21.11 -17.17
N ALA A 712 7.06 -21.79 -17.43
CA ALA A 712 6.22 -22.29 -16.34
C ALA A 712 7.02 -23.18 -15.36
N GLN A 713 7.85 -24.08 -15.88
CA GLN A 713 8.74 -24.92 -15.06
C GLN A 713 9.80 -24.07 -14.32
N THR A 714 10.42 -23.09 -15.00
CA THR A 714 11.39 -22.17 -14.40
C THR A 714 10.80 -21.41 -13.20
N LEU A 715 9.60 -20.85 -13.34
CA LEU A 715 8.90 -20.13 -12.27
C LEU A 715 8.54 -21.04 -11.09
N ARG A 716 8.18 -22.30 -11.38
CA ARG A 716 7.95 -23.31 -10.36
C ARG A 716 9.22 -23.62 -9.57
N ASP A 717 10.36 -23.76 -10.24
CA ASP A 717 11.64 -24.03 -9.59
C ASP A 717 12.12 -22.84 -8.76
N TRP A 718 11.98 -21.61 -9.28
CA TRP A 718 12.20 -20.38 -8.50
C TRP A 718 11.30 -20.32 -7.27
N ARG A 719 10.01 -20.62 -7.41
CA ARG A 719 9.08 -20.65 -6.28
C ARG A 719 9.49 -21.68 -5.25
N HIS A 720 9.84 -22.89 -5.66
CA HIS A 720 10.28 -23.94 -4.72
C HIS A 720 11.55 -23.54 -3.98
N ALA A 721 12.54 -22.98 -4.68
CA ALA A 721 13.79 -22.52 -4.07
C ALA A 721 13.56 -21.35 -3.11
N PHE A 722 12.75 -20.35 -3.50
CA PHE A 722 12.35 -19.23 -2.64
C PHE A 722 11.65 -19.71 -1.37
N MET A 723 10.69 -20.63 -1.51
CA MET A 723 9.94 -21.18 -0.37
C MET A 723 10.80 -22.06 0.55
N ALA A 724 11.87 -22.67 0.04
CA ALA A 724 12.83 -23.43 0.84
C ALA A 724 13.71 -22.53 1.72
N HIS A 725 13.91 -21.26 1.34
CA HIS A 725 14.78 -20.30 2.03
C HIS A 725 14.01 -19.19 2.77
N LEU A 726 12.74 -19.42 3.16
CA LEU A 726 11.92 -18.40 3.82
C LEU A 726 12.50 -17.87 5.13
N GLU A 727 13.22 -18.70 5.88
CA GLU A 727 13.86 -18.26 7.13
C GLU A 727 14.96 -17.23 6.85
N ASP A 728 15.78 -17.46 5.82
CA ASP A 728 16.82 -16.53 5.39
C ASP A 728 16.20 -15.24 4.82
N ILE A 729 15.15 -15.36 4.00
CA ILE A 729 14.43 -14.21 3.45
C ILE A 729 13.84 -13.34 4.57
N ARG A 730 13.26 -13.94 5.62
CA ARG A 730 12.80 -13.20 6.81
C ARG A 730 13.96 -12.55 7.55
N ALA A 731 15.09 -13.24 7.68
CA ALA A 731 16.28 -12.70 8.34
C ALA A 731 16.87 -11.49 7.58
N MET A 732 16.70 -11.42 6.26
CA MET A 732 17.05 -10.25 5.43
C MET A 732 16.12 -9.03 5.66
N GLY A 733 15.02 -9.19 6.39
CA GLY A 733 14.09 -8.12 6.73
C GLY A 733 12.82 -8.05 5.88
N TYR A 734 12.56 -9.07 5.05
CA TYR A 734 11.33 -9.17 4.27
C TYR A 734 10.17 -9.71 5.11
N ASP A 735 9.04 -9.01 5.09
CA ASP A 735 7.85 -9.37 5.86
C ASP A 735 6.94 -10.38 5.14
N GLU A 736 5.90 -10.86 5.83
CA GLU A 736 4.96 -11.83 5.26
C GLU A 736 4.18 -11.28 4.06
N ALA A 737 3.92 -9.97 4.00
CA ALA A 737 3.25 -9.37 2.85
C ALA A 737 4.15 -9.45 1.60
N PHE A 738 5.45 -9.18 1.76
CA PHE A 738 6.44 -9.36 0.69
C PHE A 738 6.53 -10.82 0.24
N ILE A 739 6.62 -11.76 1.18
CA ILE A 739 6.68 -13.21 0.86
C ILE A 739 5.44 -13.64 0.07
N ARG A 740 4.24 -13.23 0.50
CA ARG A 740 2.98 -13.54 -0.19
C ARG A 740 2.89 -12.86 -1.55
N LEU A 741 3.40 -11.63 -1.70
CA LEU A 741 3.49 -10.95 -2.99
C LEU A 741 4.34 -11.77 -3.98
N TRP A 742 5.52 -12.24 -3.57
CA TRP A 742 6.41 -13.02 -4.41
C TRP A 742 5.85 -14.41 -4.74
N GLN A 743 5.25 -15.08 -3.76
CA GLN A 743 4.54 -16.34 -4.00
C GLN A 743 3.40 -16.16 -5.01
N PHE A 744 2.61 -15.08 -4.88
CA PHE A 744 1.55 -14.77 -5.83
C PHE A 744 2.11 -14.48 -7.23
N TYR A 745 3.20 -13.71 -7.32
CA TYR A 745 3.89 -13.41 -8.56
C TYR A 745 4.31 -14.68 -9.31
N PHE A 746 5.04 -15.59 -8.65
CA PHE A 746 5.49 -16.83 -9.29
C PHE A 746 4.30 -17.69 -9.77
N CYS A 747 3.29 -17.90 -8.92
CA CYS A 747 2.11 -18.69 -9.27
C CYS A 747 1.28 -18.04 -10.39
N TYR A 748 1.17 -16.71 -10.40
CA TYR A 748 0.43 -15.96 -11.41
C TYR A 748 1.09 -16.09 -12.78
N CYS A 749 2.41 -15.89 -12.86
CA CYS A 749 3.14 -16.06 -14.11
C CYS A 749 3.16 -17.53 -14.55
N GLU A 750 3.40 -18.48 -13.63
CA GLU A 750 3.37 -19.93 -13.91
C GLU A 750 2.03 -20.31 -14.57
N ALA A 751 0.91 -19.86 -14.00
CA ALA A 751 -0.42 -20.06 -14.55
C ALA A 751 -0.60 -19.43 -15.94
N GLY A 752 -0.10 -18.20 -16.15
CA GLY A 752 -0.21 -17.51 -17.43
C GLY A 752 0.46 -18.26 -18.59
N PHE A 753 1.66 -18.80 -18.34
CA PHE A 753 2.38 -19.64 -19.30
C PHE A 753 1.67 -20.98 -19.56
N LEU A 754 1.24 -21.68 -18.50
CA LEU A 754 0.52 -22.96 -18.63
C LEU A 754 -0.80 -22.84 -19.42
N GLU A 755 -1.46 -21.69 -19.30
CA GLU A 755 -2.72 -21.40 -19.99
C GLU A 755 -2.54 -20.62 -21.30
N ARG A 756 -1.29 -20.41 -21.74
CA ARG A 756 -0.93 -19.73 -22.99
C ARG A 756 -1.54 -18.33 -23.14
N THR A 757 -1.76 -17.62 -22.03
CA THR A 757 -2.09 -16.20 -22.08
C THR A 757 -0.84 -15.36 -22.33
N ILE A 758 0.30 -15.89 -21.90
CA ILE A 758 1.64 -15.41 -22.22
C ILE A 758 2.50 -16.58 -22.74
N GLY A 759 3.52 -16.26 -23.52
CA GLY A 759 4.53 -17.19 -24.04
C GLY A 759 5.92 -16.59 -23.87
N VAL A 760 6.96 -17.32 -24.25
CA VAL A 760 8.33 -16.78 -24.35
C VAL A 760 8.96 -17.34 -25.59
N VAL A 761 9.49 -16.46 -26.43
CA VAL A 761 9.99 -16.85 -27.75
C VAL A 761 11.46 -16.51 -27.89
N GLN A 762 12.20 -17.35 -28.61
CA GLN A 762 13.50 -16.99 -29.18
C GLN A 762 13.34 -16.74 -30.68
N VAL A 763 13.70 -15.54 -31.12
CA VAL A 763 13.63 -15.10 -32.51
C VAL A 763 15.04 -14.95 -33.06
N LYS A 764 15.28 -15.54 -34.23
CA LYS A 764 16.47 -15.28 -35.05
C LYS A 764 16.10 -14.35 -36.19
N ALA A 765 16.82 -13.25 -36.34
CA ALA A 765 16.73 -12.38 -37.50
C ALA A 765 18.12 -12.12 -38.07
N VAL A 766 18.23 -12.03 -39.40
CA VAL A 766 19.53 -11.85 -40.08
C VAL A 766 19.48 -10.66 -41.02
N LYS A 767 20.61 -9.95 -41.15
CA LYS A 767 20.75 -8.82 -42.07
C LYS A 767 20.86 -9.32 -43.53
N PRO A 768 20.52 -8.50 -44.54
CA PRO A 768 20.39 -8.95 -45.93
C PRO A 768 21.63 -9.61 -46.55
N ASP A 769 22.84 -9.23 -46.11
CA ASP A 769 24.08 -9.77 -46.66
C ASP A 769 24.53 -11.07 -45.94
N ASN A 770 23.78 -11.52 -44.93
CA ASN A 770 23.95 -12.83 -44.31
C ASN A 770 23.30 -13.90 -45.21
N ARG A 771 24.06 -14.37 -46.21
CA ARG A 771 23.60 -15.28 -47.27
C ARG A 771 23.84 -16.75 -46.98
#